data_AF-A0A4V1NWP1-F1
#
_entry.id   AF-A0A4V1NWP1-F1
#
_cell.length_a   1.000
_cell.length_b   1.000
_cell.length_c   1.000
_cell.angle_alpha   90.00
_cell.angle_beta   90.00
_cell.angle_gamma   90.00
#
_symmetry.space_group_name_H-M   'P 1'
#
loop_
_entity.id
_entity.type
_entity.pdbx_description
1 polymer ?
#
loop_
_entity_poly.entity_id
_entity_poly.type
_entity_poly.pdbx_seq_one_letter_code
_entity_poly.pdbx_strand_id
1 'polypeptide(L)'
;MFQKYSMVMDKELTLQILDMNRVPCIKLVDIKNGAFEFPIVGRFHGHHGGTDIAIVQNAEQAREGGYDYFTKLYIMEKEFRVDVNGLSIIKVEAAQPDEVILQEIPIRTEEFGWTWKESSLPEGWDDFVIRALYVTGCTHGTVKIGMTSKGSPLIIDINPLQAHPIETESPPEDFKIGLDVEFMLCHKGNLISASHFLPIQGDVGCDQRQLEGDSSEYPLAEIRTKASLYPSEVYESIQKLLSDANERVPYQDIEFRAGSMPFSGYQCGGHLHFDLPLTLPLLRALDHYLAIPIALVDDTRKSKRRYRTKHGGLGRYRLKPYGFEYISLCSWIVEPELAKAILHLAKIIGHHYHELPHTTELFDPLFQRAYYHGNKLYLRELWRILLPNLKETATFMRYQSEIEPLIDRIQRHEEWAADEDIRKNWGLSVSDQEFSPGAVVRLNKFLRKKYQLDVGSKTSLQMGQTTAFASVGAHPFAFRNQDPLVLSEELRETLHLPSEWTPLVSMQRDRLTLGPVIGILAKRPFGRQETFFQLLSRRGREKQYLVYVFEPQDIDWDRLLVKGTYYLRSEPVTAWLPFPQVVYDRYFLSNAKSDSIHEIRERLRSHQVKFLNPPALFEITGDKWRCHKFLSHYLSDYLPVTVRLEKSEDLFDMLNRFGDIMLKPVGGALGRGIIHMVRTPTGIKWVDAYREKENLWSQEEVQDEIERMMAQSTFIIQQTIERKTYQDSFVELRVCMQKNSQGKWMRTGVVARLTKAGIISRNRDQITRSSVVLEKLYPEESIRKQISNEISQMARKAAHALEEEIGAFGEFALDVTIDQYDRIKIIELNAKADNLFSSIKAYQLRNLAAYRPLNYAARLAGFDPTME
;
A
#
# COMPACT_ATOMS: atom_id res chain seq x y z
N MET A 1 15.73 -9.30 -45.18
CA MET A 1 15.05 -10.54 -45.62
C MET A 1 15.32 -11.63 -44.57
N PHE A 2 14.87 -11.41 -43.33
CA PHE A 2 14.95 -12.38 -42.23
C PHE A 2 13.71 -13.29 -42.28
N GLN A 3 13.88 -14.57 -41.95
CA GLN A 3 12.88 -15.64 -42.01
C GLN A 3 11.49 -15.21 -41.49
N LYS A 4 10.57 -14.87 -42.39
CA LYS A 4 9.16 -14.60 -42.10
C LYS A 4 8.32 -15.89 -41.91
N TYR A 5 8.96 -17.05 -41.86
CA TYR A 5 8.33 -18.37 -42.07
C TYR A 5 8.27 -19.31 -40.85
N SER A 6 8.51 -18.86 -39.61
CA SER A 6 8.45 -19.80 -38.47
C SER A 6 7.84 -19.26 -37.16
N MET A 7 7.20 -18.09 -37.16
CA MET A 7 6.60 -17.54 -35.93
C MET A 7 5.39 -18.34 -35.43
N VAL A 8 4.68 -19.04 -36.32
CA VAL A 8 3.41 -19.73 -35.97
C VAL A 8 3.61 -21.17 -35.49
N MET A 9 4.84 -21.70 -35.61
CA MET A 9 5.22 -23.03 -35.12
C MET A 9 5.85 -22.97 -33.71
N ASP A 10 6.18 -21.76 -33.24
CA ASP A 10 6.73 -21.53 -31.91
C ASP A 10 5.59 -21.32 -30.91
N LYS A 11 5.24 -22.42 -30.23
CA LYS A 11 4.20 -22.45 -29.21
C LYS A 11 4.55 -21.57 -28.00
N GLU A 12 5.82 -21.42 -27.64
CA GLU A 12 6.22 -20.53 -26.55
C GLU A 12 5.91 -19.09 -26.92
N LEU A 13 6.37 -18.66 -28.10
CA LEU A 13 6.13 -17.33 -28.63
C LEU A 13 4.62 -17.05 -28.79
N THR A 14 3.85 -18.02 -29.25
CA THR A 14 2.39 -17.90 -29.35
C THR A 14 1.75 -17.62 -27.99
N LEU A 15 2.16 -18.33 -26.93
CA LEU A 15 1.70 -18.06 -25.56
C LEU A 15 2.13 -16.67 -25.06
N GLN A 16 3.34 -16.22 -25.39
CA GLN A 16 3.79 -14.86 -25.09
C GLN A 16 2.92 -13.80 -25.79
N ILE A 17 2.57 -14.01 -27.07
CA ILE A 17 1.67 -13.13 -27.84
C ILE A 17 0.29 -13.08 -27.19
N LEU A 18 -0.28 -14.23 -26.82
CA LEU A 18 -1.60 -14.30 -26.17
C LEU A 18 -1.59 -13.56 -24.82
N ASP A 19 -0.58 -13.80 -23.98
CA ASP A 19 -0.45 -13.12 -22.67
C ASP A 19 -0.32 -11.60 -22.83
N MET A 20 0.51 -11.15 -23.76
CA MET A 20 0.69 -9.74 -24.10
C MET A 20 -0.61 -9.07 -24.55
N ASN A 21 -1.40 -9.77 -25.38
CA ASN A 21 -2.71 -9.31 -25.87
C ASN A 21 -3.86 -9.51 -24.87
N ARG A 22 -3.55 -10.00 -23.66
CA ARG A 22 -4.52 -10.29 -22.60
C ARG A 22 -5.60 -11.29 -23.03
N VAL A 23 -5.24 -12.24 -23.88
CA VAL A 23 -6.06 -13.41 -24.15
C VAL A 23 -5.79 -14.43 -23.04
N PRO A 24 -6.81 -14.92 -22.29
CA PRO A 24 -6.61 -15.90 -21.24
C PRO A 24 -5.98 -17.18 -21.82
N CYS A 25 -4.73 -17.49 -21.45
CA CYS A 25 -4.01 -18.66 -21.93
C CYS A 25 -3.24 -19.34 -20.79
N ILE A 26 -2.80 -20.58 -21.03
CA ILE A 26 -1.87 -21.27 -20.12
C ILE A 26 -0.62 -20.39 -19.89
N LYS A 27 -0.13 -20.38 -18.64
CA LYS A 27 0.96 -19.49 -18.22
C LYS A 27 2.30 -20.16 -18.40
N LEU A 28 3.24 -19.44 -19.02
CA LEU A 28 4.66 -19.82 -19.05
C LEU A 28 5.26 -19.77 -17.64
N VAL A 29 6.18 -20.68 -17.37
CA VAL A 29 6.91 -20.80 -16.09
C VAL A 29 8.39 -20.64 -16.36
N ASP A 30 9.01 -19.65 -15.71
CA ASP A 30 10.46 -19.48 -15.75
C ASP A 30 11.11 -20.22 -14.58
N ILE A 31 11.76 -21.33 -14.90
CA ILE A 31 12.40 -22.19 -13.91
C ILE A 31 13.68 -21.59 -13.31
N LYS A 32 14.26 -20.54 -13.92
CA LYS A 32 15.53 -19.93 -13.48
C LYS A 32 15.34 -18.93 -12.33
N ASN A 33 14.14 -18.36 -12.17
CA ASN A 33 13.86 -17.28 -11.22
C ASN A 33 13.22 -17.73 -9.87
N GLY A 34 13.13 -19.04 -9.63
CA GLY A 34 13.04 -19.63 -8.28
C GLY A 34 11.74 -19.48 -7.47
N ALA A 35 10.63 -19.00 -8.06
CA ALA A 35 9.37 -18.78 -7.35
C ALA A 35 8.15 -19.41 -8.05
N PHE A 36 8.08 -20.75 -8.11
CA PHE A 36 6.94 -21.49 -8.66
C PHE A 36 6.80 -22.86 -7.98
N GLU A 37 5.59 -23.43 -8.02
CA GLU A 37 5.25 -24.71 -7.41
C GLU A 37 5.17 -25.81 -8.48
N PHE A 38 5.70 -27.00 -8.16
CA PHE A 38 5.53 -28.22 -8.95
C PHE A 38 4.23 -28.94 -8.55
N PRO A 39 3.63 -29.77 -9.43
CA PRO A 39 4.09 -30.12 -10.78
C PRO A 39 3.84 -29.02 -11.83
N ILE A 40 4.71 -29.00 -12.84
CA ILE A 40 4.61 -28.14 -14.04
C ILE A 40 4.56 -29.00 -15.29
N VAL A 41 4.35 -28.37 -16.45
CA VAL A 41 4.26 -29.05 -17.75
C VAL A 41 5.46 -28.64 -18.60
N GLY A 42 6.38 -29.57 -18.85
CA GLY A 42 7.52 -29.40 -19.76
C GLY A 42 7.10 -29.65 -21.20
N ARG A 43 7.60 -28.84 -22.14
CA ARG A 43 7.20 -28.87 -23.55
C ARG A 43 8.41 -28.79 -24.48
N PHE A 44 8.37 -29.54 -25.57
CA PHE A 44 9.32 -29.44 -26.68
C PHE A 44 8.73 -28.61 -27.85
N HIS A 45 9.57 -27.97 -28.65
CA HIS A 45 9.17 -27.30 -29.90
C HIS A 45 8.77 -28.35 -30.95
N GLY A 46 7.56 -28.20 -31.52
CA GLY A 46 7.04 -29.08 -32.56
C GLY A 46 5.52 -29.28 -32.51
N HIS A 47 4.94 -29.87 -33.56
CA HIS A 47 3.55 -30.32 -33.59
C HIS A 47 3.50 -31.85 -33.60
N HIS A 48 3.39 -32.46 -32.42
CA HIS A 48 3.36 -33.93 -32.29
C HIS A 48 2.09 -34.46 -31.63
N GLY A 49 0.96 -33.76 -31.82
CA GLY A 49 -0.33 -34.26 -31.34
C GLY A 49 -0.44 -34.46 -29.83
N GLY A 50 0.48 -33.91 -29.01
CA GLY A 50 0.50 -34.03 -27.55
C GLY A 50 1.66 -34.85 -26.96
N THR A 51 2.42 -35.59 -27.78
CA THR A 51 3.63 -36.31 -27.32
C THR A 51 4.80 -35.39 -26.97
N ASP A 52 4.70 -34.11 -27.32
CA ASP A 52 5.68 -33.05 -27.05
C ASP A 52 5.61 -32.52 -25.60
N ILE A 53 4.82 -33.13 -24.72
CA ILE A 53 4.48 -32.59 -23.41
C ILE A 53 4.66 -33.65 -22.31
N ALA A 54 5.27 -33.28 -21.19
CA ALA A 54 5.41 -34.15 -20.02
C ALA A 54 5.11 -33.41 -18.71
N ILE A 55 4.55 -34.12 -17.72
CA ILE A 55 4.40 -33.60 -16.36
C ILE A 55 5.74 -33.72 -15.64
N VAL A 56 6.23 -32.57 -15.18
CA VAL A 56 7.50 -32.44 -14.48
C VAL A 56 7.19 -32.23 -12.99
N GLN A 57 7.63 -33.16 -12.16
CA GLN A 57 7.25 -33.23 -10.74
C GLN A 57 8.19 -32.44 -9.82
N ASN A 58 9.41 -32.14 -10.27
CA ASN A 58 10.40 -31.43 -9.47
C ASN A 58 11.49 -30.75 -10.34
N ALA A 59 12.35 -29.96 -9.70
CA ALA A 59 13.39 -29.17 -10.35
C ALA A 59 14.55 -29.99 -10.93
N GLU A 60 14.72 -31.24 -10.51
CA GLU A 60 15.72 -32.16 -11.07
C GLU A 60 15.23 -32.66 -12.43
N GLN A 61 14.00 -33.18 -12.49
CA GLN A 61 13.35 -33.56 -13.75
C GLN A 61 13.27 -32.41 -14.76
N ALA A 62 13.02 -31.18 -14.28
CA ALA A 62 13.00 -29.99 -15.15
C ALA A 62 14.37 -29.71 -15.80
N ARG A 63 15.47 -29.92 -15.06
CA ARG A 63 16.84 -29.66 -15.53
C ARG A 63 17.35 -30.75 -16.47
N GLU A 64 16.97 -32.00 -16.21
CA GLU A 64 17.47 -33.17 -16.93
C GLU A 64 16.61 -33.51 -18.16
N GLY A 65 15.33 -33.14 -18.15
CA GLY A 65 14.37 -33.55 -19.17
C GLY A 65 14.51 -32.87 -20.54
N GLY A 66 15.41 -31.90 -20.69
CA GLY A 66 15.74 -31.28 -21.98
C GLY A 66 14.64 -30.45 -22.64
N TYR A 67 13.57 -30.11 -21.91
CA TYR A 67 12.43 -29.35 -22.43
C TYR A 67 12.84 -27.94 -22.89
N ASP A 68 12.20 -27.44 -23.95
CA ASP A 68 12.46 -26.12 -24.50
C ASP A 68 11.85 -25.01 -23.63
N TYR A 69 10.62 -25.22 -23.14
CA TYR A 69 9.92 -24.28 -22.26
C TYR A 69 8.94 -25.00 -21.32
N PHE A 70 8.48 -24.27 -20.31
CA PHE A 70 7.59 -24.81 -19.27
C PHE A 70 6.30 -24.00 -19.14
N THR A 71 5.22 -24.68 -18.80
CA THR A 71 3.91 -24.07 -18.53
C THR A 71 3.34 -24.55 -17.20
N LYS A 72 2.49 -23.73 -16.58
CA LYS A 72 1.77 -24.12 -15.36
C LYS A 72 0.78 -25.24 -15.67
N LEU A 73 0.69 -26.22 -14.77
CA LEU A 73 -0.34 -27.26 -14.84
C LEU A 73 -1.72 -26.68 -14.50
N TYR A 74 -2.69 -26.88 -15.39
CA TYR A 74 -4.11 -26.52 -15.17
C TYR A 74 -4.97 -27.77 -15.24
N ILE A 75 -5.92 -27.88 -14.30
CA ILE A 75 -6.97 -28.91 -14.34
C ILE A 75 -8.15 -28.36 -15.15
N MET A 76 -8.52 -29.06 -16.22
CA MET A 76 -9.61 -28.67 -17.12
C MET A 76 -10.78 -29.66 -17.01
N GLU A 77 -11.99 -29.15 -16.81
CA GLU A 77 -13.22 -29.93 -16.76
C GLU A 77 -13.68 -30.35 -18.17
N LYS A 78 -13.58 -29.44 -19.13
CA LYS A 78 -13.89 -29.66 -20.55
C LYS A 78 -12.82 -29.05 -21.43
N GLU A 79 -12.61 -29.63 -22.60
CA GLU A 79 -11.74 -29.09 -23.64
C GLU A 79 -12.49 -29.10 -24.97
N PHE A 80 -12.31 -28.03 -25.72
CA PHE A 80 -12.90 -27.84 -27.04
C PHE A 80 -11.81 -27.57 -28.06
N ARG A 81 -12.05 -28.06 -29.28
CA ARG A 81 -11.30 -27.76 -30.49
C ARG A 81 -12.21 -26.94 -31.39
N VAL A 82 -11.74 -25.78 -31.81
CA VAL A 82 -12.57 -24.82 -32.56
C VAL A 82 -11.83 -24.41 -33.82
N ASP A 83 -12.42 -24.70 -34.98
CA ASP A 83 -11.89 -24.26 -36.25
C ASP A 83 -12.43 -22.87 -36.57
N VAL A 84 -11.51 -21.93 -36.76
CA VAL A 84 -11.82 -20.52 -37.01
C VAL A 84 -11.32 -20.15 -38.39
N ASN A 85 -12.18 -19.50 -39.19
CA ASN A 85 -11.83 -18.91 -40.47
C ASN A 85 -12.18 -17.42 -40.44
N GLY A 86 -11.15 -16.57 -40.49
CA GLY A 86 -11.28 -15.13 -40.34
C GLY A 86 -11.86 -14.74 -38.99
N LEU A 87 -13.08 -14.20 -39.02
CA LEU A 87 -13.85 -13.79 -37.83
C LEU A 87 -15.04 -14.73 -37.56
N SER A 88 -15.06 -15.92 -38.18
CA SER A 88 -16.15 -16.88 -38.07
C SER A 88 -15.66 -18.22 -37.52
N ILE A 89 -16.50 -18.84 -36.70
CA ILE A 89 -16.30 -20.21 -36.23
C ILE A 89 -16.96 -21.15 -37.23
N ILE A 90 -16.19 -22.12 -37.73
CA ILE A 90 -16.63 -23.08 -38.75
C ILE A 90 -17.05 -24.39 -38.10
N LYS A 91 -16.30 -24.85 -37.09
CA LYS A 91 -16.53 -26.13 -36.43
C LYS A 91 -16.17 -26.05 -34.96
N VAL A 92 -16.96 -26.70 -34.11
CA VAL A 92 -16.67 -26.87 -32.69
C VAL A 92 -16.78 -28.35 -32.35
N GLU A 93 -15.74 -28.87 -31.70
CA GLU A 93 -15.71 -30.24 -31.19
C GLU A 93 -15.33 -30.22 -29.71
N ALA A 94 -15.93 -31.09 -28.90
CA ALA A 94 -15.57 -31.31 -27.52
C ALA A 94 -14.86 -32.65 -27.34
N ALA A 95 -13.84 -32.67 -26.48
CA ALA A 95 -13.15 -33.89 -26.13
C ALA A 95 -14.04 -34.79 -25.25
N GLN A 96 -14.25 -36.04 -25.68
CA GLN A 96 -14.98 -37.07 -24.95
C GLN A 96 -14.09 -38.29 -24.68
N PRO A 97 -14.22 -38.92 -23.49
CA PRO A 97 -13.48 -40.12 -23.16
C PRO A 97 -14.05 -41.34 -23.91
N ASP A 98 -13.20 -42.18 -24.50
CA ASP A 98 -13.58 -43.48 -25.08
C ASP A 98 -13.18 -44.62 -24.13
N GLU A 99 -11.88 -44.90 -24.01
CA GLU A 99 -11.26 -45.74 -22.96
C GLU A 99 -10.04 -45.02 -22.38
N VAL A 100 -10.23 -44.20 -21.33
CA VAL A 100 -9.17 -43.35 -20.78
C VAL A 100 -8.23 -44.17 -19.90
N ILE A 101 -6.97 -44.30 -20.32
CA ILE A 101 -5.93 -45.06 -19.61
C ILE A 101 -5.36 -44.28 -18.41
N LEU A 102 -5.43 -42.93 -18.43
CA LEU A 102 -4.93 -42.04 -17.36
C LEU A 102 -5.84 -40.80 -17.22
N GLN A 103 -6.64 -40.72 -16.14
CA GLN A 103 -7.60 -39.62 -15.93
C GLN A 103 -6.96 -38.28 -15.49
N GLU A 104 -5.68 -38.27 -15.10
CA GLU A 104 -5.04 -37.12 -14.43
C GLU A 104 -4.10 -36.28 -15.32
N ILE A 105 -3.90 -36.62 -16.60
CA ILE A 105 -3.03 -35.85 -17.50
C ILE A 105 -3.84 -34.73 -18.20
N PRO A 106 -3.34 -33.47 -18.23
CA PRO A 106 -4.03 -32.32 -18.83
C PRO A 106 -4.08 -32.32 -20.37
N ILE A 107 -3.75 -33.42 -21.04
CA ILE A 107 -3.59 -33.49 -22.50
C ILE A 107 -4.64 -34.47 -23.06
N ARG A 108 -5.71 -33.92 -23.65
CA ARG A 108 -6.77 -34.73 -24.25
C ARG A 108 -6.47 -34.98 -25.71
N THR A 109 -5.78 -36.09 -26.00
CA THR A 109 -5.39 -36.49 -27.36
C THR A 109 -5.85 -37.91 -27.65
N GLU A 110 -5.94 -38.25 -28.93
CA GLU A 110 -6.36 -39.58 -29.39
C GLU A 110 -5.45 -40.68 -28.83
N GLU A 111 -4.15 -40.41 -28.71
CA GLU A 111 -3.16 -41.31 -28.11
C GLU A 111 -3.43 -41.63 -26.63
N PHE A 112 -4.17 -40.78 -25.92
CA PHE A 112 -4.59 -40.99 -24.53
C PHE A 112 -6.07 -41.41 -24.40
N GLY A 113 -6.69 -41.88 -25.49
CA GLY A 113 -8.06 -42.43 -25.49
C GLY A 113 -9.18 -41.37 -25.54
N TRP A 114 -8.87 -40.16 -26.02
CA TRP A 114 -9.85 -39.09 -26.21
C TRP A 114 -10.29 -38.95 -27.66
N THR A 115 -11.60 -38.87 -27.91
CA THR A 115 -12.17 -38.58 -29.22
C THR A 115 -12.77 -37.18 -29.27
N TRP A 116 -12.80 -36.57 -30.46
CA TRP A 116 -13.42 -35.27 -30.68
C TRP A 116 -14.79 -35.46 -31.32
N LYS A 117 -15.84 -34.94 -30.67
CA LYS A 117 -17.21 -34.99 -31.20
C LYS A 117 -17.78 -33.60 -31.34
N GLU A 118 -18.61 -33.42 -32.36
CA GLU A 118 -19.30 -32.15 -32.63
C GLU A 118 -20.05 -31.64 -31.40
N SER A 119 -19.93 -30.34 -31.14
CA SER A 119 -20.44 -29.69 -29.94
C SER A 119 -20.72 -28.21 -30.21
N SER A 120 -21.10 -27.48 -29.16
CA SER A 120 -21.22 -26.01 -29.16
C SER A 120 -20.33 -25.41 -28.07
N LEU A 121 -19.88 -24.18 -28.30
CA LEU A 121 -19.14 -23.42 -27.29
C LEU A 121 -20.11 -22.83 -26.25
N PRO A 122 -19.67 -22.66 -24.99
CA PRO A 122 -20.41 -21.86 -24.02
C PRO A 122 -20.64 -20.43 -24.51
N GLU A 123 -21.75 -19.83 -24.11
CA GLU A 123 -22.13 -18.46 -24.52
C GLU A 123 -21.02 -17.44 -24.22
N GLY A 124 -20.69 -16.61 -25.22
CA GLY A 124 -19.69 -15.56 -25.12
C GLY A 124 -18.23 -16.03 -25.24
N TRP A 125 -17.99 -17.31 -25.53
CA TRP A 125 -16.62 -17.83 -25.75
C TRP A 125 -16.10 -17.58 -27.17
N ASP A 126 -17.00 -17.32 -28.12
CA ASP A 126 -16.66 -17.13 -29.54
C ASP A 126 -15.64 -16.00 -29.73
N ASP A 127 -15.88 -14.85 -29.08
CA ASP A 127 -14.99 -13.69 -29.10
C ASP A 127 -13.59 -14.01 -28.60
N PHE A 128 -13.46 -14.88 -27.58
CA PHE A 128 -12.15 -15.25 -27.03
C PHE A 128 -11.35 -16.08 -28.03
N VAL A 129 -12.03 -17.01 -28.69
CA VAL A 129 -11.43 -17.94 -29.66
C VAL A 129 -11.04 -17.22 -30.95
N ILE A 130 -11.95 -16.42 -31.50
CA ILE A 130 -11.67 -15.58 -32.68
C ILE A 130 -10.50 -14.63 -32.38
N ARG A 131 -10.52 -13.98 -31.21
CA ARG A 131 -9.44 -13.09 -30.80
C ARG A 131 -8.11 -13.82 -30.65
N ALA A 132 -8.10 -15.03 -30.09
CA ALA A 132 -6.89 -15.81 -29.89
C ALA A 132 -6.19 -16.07 -31.23
N LEU A 133 -6.94 -16.44 -32.27
CA LEU A 133 -6.38 -16.61 -33.61
C LEU A 133 -6.00 -15.25 -34.25
N TYR A 134 -6.82 -14.22 -34.09
CA TYR A 134 -6.56 -12.91 -34.70
C TYR A 134 -5.19 -12.34 -34.32
N VAL A 135 -4.85 -12.37 -33.03
CA VAL A 135 -3.61 -11.73 -32.53
C VAL A 135 -2.34 -12.47 -32.93
N THR A 136 -2.42 -13.70 -33.42
CA THR A 136 -1.27 -14.41 -34.01
C THR A 136 -1.02 -14.01 -35.47
N GLY A 137 -1.93 -13.22 -36.07
CA GLY A 137 -1.89 -12.86 -37.48
C GLY A 137 -2.39 -13.97 -38.42
N CYS A 138 -2.84 -15.10 -37.89
CA CYS A 138 -3.40 -16.19 -38.68
C CYS A 138 -4.77 -15.82 -39.25
N THR A 139 -5.05 -16.28 -40.47
CA THR A 139 -6.36 -16.11 -41.11
C THR A 139 -7.25 -17.33 -40.89
N HIS A 140 -6.67 -18.51 -40.75
CA HIS A 140 -7.37 -19.76 -40.54
C HIS A 140 -6.57 -20.66 -39.58
N GLY A 141 -7.25 -21.35 -38.68
CA GLY A 141 -6.60 -22.23 -37.72
C GLY A 141 -7.55 -22.85 -36.72
N THR A 142 -7.05 -23.87 -36.03
CA THR A 142 -7.73 -24.56 -34.95
C THR A 142 -7.25 -24.05 -33.60
N VAL A 143 -8.17 -23.57 -32.76
CA VAL A 143 -7.91 -23.08 -31.41
C VAL A 143 -8.39 -24.14 -30.41
N LYS A 144 -7.50 -24.56 -29.50
CA LYS A 144 -7.86 -25.41 -28.36
C LYS A 144 -8.13 -24.54 -27.13
N ILE A 145 -9.29 -24.74 -26.52
CA ILE A 145 -9.75 -23.96 -25.36
C ILE A 145 -10.28 -24.89 -24.27
N GLY A 146 -9.83 -24.67 -23.03
CA GLY A 146 -10.21 -25.43 -21.85
C GLY A 146 -11.15 -24.65 -20.92
N MET A 147 -12.01 -25.39 -20.24
CA MET A 147 -12.83 -24.92 -19.12
C MET A 147 -12.15 -25.26 -17.81
N THR A 148 -11.76 -24.24 -17.05
CA THR A 148 -11.24 -24.42 -15.69
C THR A 148 -12.34 -24.82 -14.72
N SER A 149 -11.98 -25.28 -13.51
CA SER A 149 -12.94 -25.61 -12.44
C SER A 149 -13.84 -24.47 -11.96
N LYS A 150 -13.53 -23.22 -12.35
CA LYS A 150 -14.37 -22.05 -12.08
C LYS A 150 -15.31 -21.71 -13.25
N GLY A 151 -15.34 -22.55 -14.28
CA GLY A 151 -16.11 -22.31 -15.51
C GLY A 151 -15.51 -21.26 -16.45
N SER A 152 -14.32 -20.72 -16.16
CA SER A 152 -13.69 -19.70 -17.03
C SER A 152 -12.88 -20.31 -18.18
N PRO A 153 -12.86 -19.68 -19.37
CA PRO A 153 -12.11 -20.13 -20.54
C PRO A 153 -10.60 -19.93 -20.42
N LEU A 154 -9.81 -20.86 -20.97
CA LEU A 154 -8.36 -20.74 -21.10
C LEU A 154 -7.87 -21.32 -22.44
N ILE A 155 -7.19 -20.52 -23.25
CA ILE A 155 -6.54 -20.99 -24.49
C ILE A 155 -5.36 -21.91 -24.12
N ILE A 156 -5.38 -23.12 -24.68
CA ILE A 156 -4.38 -24.16 -24.44
C ILE A 156 -3.36 -24.17 -25.57
N ASP A 157 -3.83 -24.09 -26.81
CA ASP A 157 -2.99 -24.23 -28.00
C ASP A 157 -3.67 -23.58 -29.22
N ILE A 158 -2.87 -23.17 -30.20
CA ILE A 158 -3.34 -22.65 -31.50
C ILE A 158 -2.54 -23.34 -32.58
N ASN A 159 -3.25 -23.99 -33.51
CA ASN A 159 -2.66 -24.71 -34.62
C ASN A 159 -3.11 -24.01 -35.91
N PRO A 160 -2.24 -23.27 -36.61
CA PRO A 160 -2.60 -22.64 -37.87
C PRO A 160 -2.92 -23.70 -38.92
N LEU A 161 -3.86 -23.39 -39.80
CA LEU A 161 -4.17 -24.20 -40.97
C LEU A 161 -3.70 -23.48 -42.23
N GLN A 162 -3.71 -24.19 -43.36
CA GLN A 162 -3.26 -23.63 -44.64
C GLN A 162 -4.04 -22.35 -44.95
N ALA A 163 -3.32 -21.26 -45.19
CA ALA A 163 -3.94 -19.97 -45.47
C ALA A 163 -4.68 -20.04 -46.81
N HIS A 164 -6.00 -19.85 -46.77
CA HIS A 164 -6.75 -19.53 -47.98
C HIS A 164 -6.61 -18.03 -48.29
N PRO A 165 -6.63 -17.63 -49.57
CA PRO A 165 -6.73 -16.23 -49.95
C PRO A 165 -7.94 -15.62 -49.22
N ILE A 166 -7.75 -14.47 -48.56
CA ILE A 166 -8.87 -13.75 -47.98
C ILE A 166 -9.63 -13.13 -49.15
N GLU A 167 -10.86 -13.58 -49.38
CA GLU A 167 -11.74 -12.91 -50.33
C GLU A 167 -12.06 -11.50 -49.81
N THR A 168 -11.76 -10.49 -50.61
CA THR A 168 -12.10 -9.09 -50.33
C THR A 168 -13.22 -8.66 -51.25
N GLU A 169 -14.39 -8.40 -50.66
CA GLU A 169 -15.45 -7.69 -51.35
C GLU A 169 -15.23 -6.17 -51.20
N SER A 170 -15.46 -5.44 -52.29
CA SER A 170 -15.52 -3.99 -52.26
C SER A 170 -16.68 -3.55 -51.34
N PRO A 171 -16.47 -2.55 -50.47
CA PRO A 171 -17.53 -2.04 -49.62
C PRO A 171 -18.64 -1.38 -50.46
N PRO A 172 -19.83 -1.17 -49.88
CA PRO A 172 -20.85 -0.28 -50.45
C PRO A 172 -20.25 1.09 -50.79
N GLU A 173 -20.72 1.70 -51.89
CA GLU A 173 -20.24 3.02 -52.33
C GLU A 173 -20.37 4.09 -51.25
N ASP A 174 -21.41 4.01 -50.41
CA ASP A 174 -21.67 4.93 -49.31
C ASP A 174 -21.99 4.16 -48.02
N PHE A 175 -21.31 4.54 -46.94
CA PHE A 175 -21.60 4.05 -45.58
C PHE A 175 -21.50 5.19 -44.57
N LYS A 176 -22.29 5.09 -43.49
CA LYS A 176 -22.27 6.09 -42.42
C LYS A 176 -21.22 5.74 -41.37
N ILE A 177 -20.63 6.79 -40.80
CA ILE A 177 -19.81 6.70 -39.59
C ILE A 177 -20.46 7.49 -38.46
N GLY A 178 -20.33 6.97 -37.25
CA GLY A 178 -20.72 7.64 -36.00
C GLY A 178 -19.68 7.38 -34.92
N LEU A 179 -19.93 7.86 -33.71
CA LEU A 179 -19.05 7.62 -32.57
C LEU A 179 -19.77 7.74 -31.23
N ASP A 180 -19.16 7.07 -30.26
CA ASP A 180 -19.35 7.25 -28.83
C ASP A 180 -17.97 7.51 -28.21
N VAL A 181 -17.70 8.73 -27.76
CA VAL A 181 -16.39 9.11 -27.17
C VAL A 181 -16.55 9.54 -25.72
N GLU A 182 -15.70 8.96 -24.87
CA GLU A 182 -15.71 9.15 -23.42
C GLU A 182 -14.73 10.26 -22.98
N PHE A 183 -15.04 10.98 -21.90
CA PHE A 183 -14.10 11.86 -21.18
C PHE A 183 -14.42 11.87 -19.67
N MET A 184 -13.55 12.45 -18.85
CA MET A 184 -13.70 12.47 -17.39
C MET A 184 -13.61 13.89 -16.83
N LEU A 185 -14.22 14.11 -15.67
CA LEU A 185 -14.21 15.40 -14.98
C LEU A 185 -13.17 15.39 -13.85
N CYS A 186 -12.36 16.45 -13.78
CA CYS A 186 -11.26 16.58 -12.82
C CYS A 186 -11.43 17.86 -12.01
N HIS A 187 -11.44 17.81 -10.68
CA HIS A 187 -11.43 19.00 -9.81
C HIS A 187 -10.21 18.99 -8.91
N LYS A 188 -9.32 19.97 -9.08
CA LYS A 188 -8.04 20.08 -8.35
C LYS A 188 -7.26 18.75 -8.29
N GLY A 189 -7.25 18.01 -9.40
CA GLY A 189 -6.56 16.71 -9.53
C GLY A 189 -7.35 15.48 -9.08
N ASN A 190 -8.59 15.64 -8.58
CA ASN A 190 -9.45 14.54 -8.14
C ASN A 190 -10.55 14.23 -9.18
N LEU A 191 -10.88 12.94 -9.33
CA LEU A 191 -11.98 12.51 -10.19
C LEU A 191 -13.33 12.95 -9.62
N ILE A 192 -14.15 13.57 -10.46
CA ILE A 192 -15.58 13.80 -10.21
C ILE A 192 -16.41 12.90 -11.13
N SER A 193 -17.46 12.30 -10.57
CA SER A 193 -18.45 11.53 -11.32
C SER A 193 -19.17 12.41 -12.34
N ALA A 194 -19.12 12.05 -13.62
CA ALA A 194 -19.84 12.74 -14.69
C ALA A 194 -21.35 12.86 -14.42
N SER A 195 -21.94 11.86 -13.77
CA SER A 195 -23.36 11.87 -13.36
C SER A 195 -23.72 12.93 -12.32
N HIS A 196 -22.72 13.67 -11.79
CA HIS A 196 -22.98 14.83 -10.95
C HIS A 196 -23.56 16.00 -11.75
N PHE A 197 -23.23 16.12 -13.04
CA PHE A 197 -23.67 17.22 -13.90
C PHE A 197 -24.44 16.75 -15.14
N LEU A 198 -24.10 15.56 -15.66
CA LEU A 198 -24.64 15.05 -16.91
C LEU A 198 -25.72 14.00 -16.63
N PRO A 199 -26.78 13.93 -17.46
CA PRO A 199 -27.76 12.87 -17.36
C PRO A 199 -27.14 11.52 -17.70
N ILE A 200 -27.72 10.42 -17.19
CA ILE A 200 -27.23 9.07 -17.51
C ILE A 200 -27.36 8.78 -19.00
N GLN A 201 -28.46 9.22 -19.63
CA GLN A 201 -28.76 9.01 -21.05
C GLN A 201 -28.78 10.32 -21.84
N GLY A 202 -28.69 10.21 -23.17
CA GLY A 202 -28.76 11.32 -24.12
C GLY A 202 -27.49 11.46 -24.95
N ASP A 203 -27.49 12.41 -25.89
CA ASP A 203 -26.37 12.68 -26.79
C ASP A 203 -25.14 13.22 -26.03
N VAL A 204 -25.37 13.89 -24.90
CA VAL A 204 -24.38 14.18 -23.86
C VAL A 204 -24.86 13.56 -22.57
N GLY A 205 -24.19 12.50 -22.12
CA GLY A 205 -24.58 11.79 -20.91
C GLY A 205 -23.42 11.04 -20.25
N CYS A 206 -23.72 9.92 -19.60
CA CYS A 206 -22.72 9.07 -18.97
C CYS A 206 -22.57 7.74 -19.72
N ASP A 207 -21.37 7.17 -19.74
CA ASP A 207 -21.19 5.75 -20.08
C ASP A 207 -21.90 4.87 -19.03
N GLN A 208 -22.29 3.65 -19.39
CA GLN A 208 -23.01 2.74 -18.52
C GLN A 208 -22.15 2.18 -17.38
N ARG A 209 -20.82 2.33 -17.42
CA ARG A 209 -19.96 1.89 -16.32
C ARG A 209 -20.19 2.76 -15.10
N GLN A 210 -20.58 2.12 -14.02
CA GLN A 210 -20.65 2.75 -12.70
C GLN A 210 -19.28 2.69 -12.00
N LEU A 211 -19.03 3.62 -11.07
CA LEU A 211 -17.84 3.59 -10.20
C LEU A 211 -17.75 2.27 -9.43
N GLU A 212 -18.90 1.78 -8.95
CA GLU A 212 -19.13 0.42 -8.48
C GLU A 212 -20.48 -0.06 -9.04
N GLY A 213 -20.62 -1.35 -9.39
CA GLY A 213 -21.80 -1.90 -10.09
C GLY A 213 -23.17 -1.82 -9.37
N ASP A 214 -23.22 -1.18 -8.21
CA ASP A 214 -24.39 -0.86 -7.40
C ASP A 214 -24.49 0.65 -7.06
N SER A 215 -23.56 1.47 -7.53
CA SER A 215 -23.54 2.91 -7.28
C SER A 215 -24.32 3.68 -8.36
N SER A 216 -25.07 4.72 -7.96
CA SER A 216 -25.67 5.68 -8.88
C SER A 216 -24.66 6.74 -9.39
N GLU A 217 -23.36 6.45 -9.29
CA GLU A 217 -22.29 7.36 -9.71
C GLU A 217 -21.60 6.81 -10.96
N TYR A 218 -21.62 7.60 -12.04
CA TYR A 218 -21.01 7.25 -13.32
C TYR A 218 -19.81 8.19 -13.57
N PRO A 219 -18.57 7.65 -13.62
CA PRO A 219 -17.34 8.45 -13.69
C PRO A 219 -17.03 9.00 -15.07
N LEU A 220 -17.55 8.39 -16.12
CA LEU A 220 -17.25 8.68 -17.51
C LEU A 220 -18.41 9.46 -18.12
N ALA A 221 -18.11 10.63 -18.66
CA ALA A 221 -18.99 11.34 -19.58
C ALA A 221 -18.84 10.71 -20.96
N GLU A 222 -19.92 10.64 -21.73
CA GLU A 222 -19.92 10.12 -23.10
C GLU A 222 -20.71 11.06 -24.01
N ILE A 223 -20.10 11.45 -25.13
CA ILE A 223 -20.77 12.15 -26.23
C ILE A 223 -21.09 11.13 -27.34
N ARG A 224 -22.32 11.18 -27.85
CA ARG A 224 -22.84 10.25 -28.85
C ARG A 224 -23.34 11.03 -30.05
N THR A 225 -22.69 10.82 -31.19
CA THR A 225 -23.05 11.53 -32.42
C THR A 225 -24.05 10.71 -33.23
N LYS A 226 -24.86 11.41 -34.04
CA LYS A 226 -25.65 10.74 -35.07
C LYS A 226 -24.74 10.31 -36.22
N ALA A 227 -24.95 9.10 -36.72
CA ALA A 227 -24.17 8.60 -37.85
C ALA A 227 -24.45 9.41 -39.12
N SER A 228 -23.39 9.78 -39.85
CA SER A 228 -23.46 10.54 -41.10
C SER A 228 -22.58 9.92 -42.19
N LEU A 229 -22.93 10.19 -43.45
CA LEU A 229 -22.11 9.86 -44.63
C LEU A 229 -20.81 10.69 -44.68
N TYR A 230 -20.81 11.89 -44.09
CA TYR A 230 -19.73 12.86 -44.18
C TYR A 230 -19.01 13.01 -42.83
N PRO A 231 -17.69 12.76 -42.76
CA PRO A 231 -16.92 12.94 -41.53
C PRO A 231 -16.98 14.36 -40.95
N SER A 232 -17.18 15.38 -41.80
CA SER A 232 -17.34 16.77 -41.40
C SER A 232 -18.59 17.01 -40.55
N GLU A 233 -19.72 16.38 -40.88
CA GLU A 233 -20.96 16.52 -40.09
C GLU A 233 -20.83 15.86 -38.71
N VAL A 234 -20.11 14.73 -38.64
CA VAL A 234 -19.79 14.07 -37.37
C VAL A 234 -18.90 14.98 -36.52
N TYR A 235 -17.89 15.60 -37.14
CA TYR A 235 -17.00 16.56 -36.47
C TYR A 235 -17.76 17.78 -35.92
N GLU A 236 -18.66 18.38 -36.71
CA GLU A 236 -19.52 19.49 -36.25
C GLU A 236 -20.43 19.05 -35.09
N SER A 237 -20.93 17.81 -35.13
CA SER A 237 -21.69 17.24 -34.01
C SER A 237 -20.84 17.11 -32.75
N ILE A 238 -19.56 16.73 -32.82
CA ILE A 238 -18.66 16.70 -31.66
C ILE A 238 -18.54 18.11 -31.06
N GLN A 239 -18.30 19.13 -31.89
CA GLN A 239 -18.16 20.52 -31.42
C GLN A 239 -19.39 20.97 -30.64
N LYS A 240 -20.58 20.71 -31.20
CA LYS A 240 -21.85 21.04 -30.55
C LYS A 240 -22.03 20.30 -29.23
N LEU A 241 -21.80 18.99 -29.20
CA LEU A 241 -22.00 18.18 -28.00
C LEU A 241 -20.99 18.51 -26.89
N LEU A 242 -19.75 18.89 -27.24
CA LEU A 242 -18.78 19.40 -26.27
C LEU A 242 -19.18 20.77 -25.72
N SER A 243 -19.77 21.63 -26.55
CA SER A 243 -20.37 22.89 -26.10
C SER A 243 -21.51 22.65 -25.13
N ASP A 244 -22.46 21.75 -25.47
CA ASP A 244 -23.57 21.37 -24.60
C ASP A 244 -23.09 20.77 -23.27
N ALA A 245 -22.01 19.98 -23.29
CA ALA A 245 -21.38 19.45 -22.08
C ALA A 245 -20.74 20.55 -21.23
N ASN A 246 -20.05 21.51 -21.86
CA ASN A 246 -19.42 22.65 -21.21
C ASN A 246 -20.46 23.56 -20.52
N GLU A 247 -21.59 23.83 -21.18
CA GLU A 247 -22.70 24.61 -20.59
C GLU A 247 -23.27 23.95 -19.33
N ARG A 248 -23.30 22.61 -19.27
CA ARG A 248 -23.75 21.84 -18.11
C ARG A 248 -22.72 21.76 -16.98
N VAL A 249 -21.45 22.04 -17.27
CA VAL A 249 -20.34 22.03 -16.30
C VAL A 249 -19.60 23.40 -16.34
N PRO A 250 -20.25 24.50 -15.94
CA PRO A 250 -19.76 25.86 -16.15
C PRO A 250 -18.71 26.30 -15.11
N TYR A 251 -17.82 25.40 -14.68
CA TYR A 251 -16.86 25.65 -13.60
C TYR A 251 -15.42 25.72 -14.11
N GLN A 252 -14.68 26.76 -13.68
CA GLN A 252 -13.30 27.01 -14.08
C GLN A 252 -12.30 26.03 -13.46
N ASP A 253 -12.60 25.51 -12.28
CA ASP A 253 -11.76 24.60 -11.50
C ASP A 253 -12.08 23.12 -11.75
N ILE A 254 -13.07 22.82 -12.60
CA ILE A 254 -13.33 21.48 -13.15
C ILE A 254 -12.75 21.40 -14.55
N GLU A 255 -11.91 20.42 -14.87
CA GLU A 255 -11.31 20.22 -16.18
C GLU A 255 -11.93 19.00 -16.89
N PHE A 256 -12.07 19.05 -18.22
CA PHE A 256 -12.46 17.89 -19.03
C PHE A 256 -11.19 17.16 -19.49
N ARG A 257 -11.04 15.89 -19.10
CA ARG A 257 -9.87 15.07 -19.41
C ARG A 257 -10.21 13.94 -20.37
N ALA A 258 -9.53 13.90 -21.51
CA ALA A 258 -9.60 12.83 -22.51
C ALA A 258 -8.27 12.05 -22.63
N GLY A 259 -8.15 11.17 -23.61
CA GLY A 259 -6.98 10.31 -23.82
C GLY A 259 -7.17 8.88 -23.30
N SER A 260 -6.07 8.16 -23.08
CA SER A 260 -6.13 6.74 -22.71
C SER A 260 -6.68 6.46 -21.30
N MET A 261 -6.08 7.04 -20.27
CA MET A 261 -6.42 6.75 -18.88
C MET A 261 -6.14 7.99 -18.02
N PRO A 262 -7.02 9.01 -18.05
CA PRO A 262 -6.84 10.24 -17.28
C PRO A 262 -6.61 9.98 -15.79
N PHE A 263 -7.37 9.05 -15.22
CA PHE A 263 -7.26 8.62 -13.82
C PHE A 263 -6.91 7.15 -13.73
N SER A 264 -6.07 6.78 -12.76
CA SER A 264 -5.67 5.39 -12.56
C SER A 264 -6.90 4.51 -12.30
N GLY A 265 -7.06 3.45 -13.10
CA GLY A 265 -8.20 2.53 -13.00
C GLY A 265 -9.39 2.85 -13.91
N TYR A 266 -9.42 4.03 -14.54
CA TYR A 266 -10.50 4.45 -15.44
C TYR A 266 -9.95 4.81 -16.81
N GLN A 267 -10.15 3.92 -17.77
CA GLN A 267 -9.86 4.20 -19.17
C GLN A 267 -10.98 4.99 -19.83
N CYS A 268 -10.63 5.88 -20.76
CA CYS A 268 -11.59 6.46 -21.70
C CYS A 268 -11.48 5.75 -23.06
N GLY A 269 -12.62 5.47 -23.67
CA GLY A 269 -12.78 4.94 -25.03
C GLY A 269 -13.15 6.04 -26.03
N GLY A 270 -12.72 5.85 -27.29
CA GLY A 270 -13.19 6.65 -28.42
C GLY A 270 -13.73 5.73 -29.50
N HIS A 271 -14.92 5.18 -29.29
CA HIS A 271 -15.51 4.14 -30.12
C HIS A 271 -16.00 4.73 -31.44
N LEU A 272 -15.61 4.12 -32.57
CA LEU A 272 -16.06 4.51 -33.90
C LEU A 272 -17.08 3.50 -34.43
N HIS A 273 -18.19 3.99 -34.96
CA HIS A 273 -19.28 3.17 -35.48
C HIS A 273 -19.20 3.14 -37.00
N PHE A 274 -19.26 1.93 -37.56
CA PHE A 274 -19.30 1.72 -39.00
C PHE A 274 -20.60 1.01 -39.36
N ASP A 275 -21.37 1.63 -40.26
CA ASP A 275 -22.53 1.02 -40.92
C ASP A 275 -22.06 0.11 -42.07
N LEU A 276 -21.17 -0.82 -41.73
CA LEU A 276 -20.52 -1.78 -42.63
C LEU A 276 -20.50 -3.16 -41.98
N PRO A 277 -20.56 -4.25 -42.76
CA PRO A 277 -20.28 -5.58 -42.24
C PRO A 277 -18.82 -5.66 -41.77
N LEU A 278 -18.61 -6.25 -40.60
CA LEU A 278 -17.26 -6.47 -40.10
C LEU A 278 -16.58 -7.62 -40.86
N THR A 279 -15.45 -7.33 -41.49
CA THR A 279 -14.61 -8.33 -42.16
C THR A 279 -13.20 -8.37 -41.56
N LEU A 280 -12.49 -9.49 -41.71
CA LEU A 280 -11.10 -9.60 -41.26
C LEU A 280 -10.19 -8.53 -41.91
N PRO A 281 -10.25 -8.28 -43.24
CA PRO A 281 -9.51 -7.20 -43.89
C PRO A 281 -9.77 -5.82 -43.28
N LEU A 282 -11.05 -5.47 -43.04
CA LEU A 282 -11.41 -4.17 -42.46
C LEU A 282 -10.87 -4.03 -41.03
N LEU A 283 -11.01 -5.06 -40.19
CA LEU A 283 -10.48 -5.01 -38.82
C LEU A 283 -8.95 -4.86 -38.81
N ARG A 284 -8.25 -5.58 -39.68
CA ARG A 284 -6.79 -5.47 -39.83
C ARG A 284 -6.40 -4.08 -40.32
N ALA A 285 -7.11 -3.53 -41.31
CA ALA A 285 -6.85 -2.20 -41.82
C ALA A 285 -7.03 -1.13 -40.74
N LEU A 286 -8.09 -1.22 -39.92
CA LEU A 286 -8.28 -0.31 -38.78
C LEU A 286 -7.14 -0.41 -37.75
N ASP A 287 -6.70 -1.62 -37.41
CA ASP A 287 -5.58 -1.78 -36.48
C ASP A 287 -4.26 -1.20 -37.03
N HIS A 288 -3.94 -1.44 -38.31
CA HIS A 288 -2.70 -0.93 -38.93
C HIS A 288 -2.76 0.58 -39.16
N TYR A 289 -3.83 1.05 -39.79
CA TYR A 289 -3.90 2.41 -40.35
C TYR A 289 -4.61 3.41 -39.44
N LEU A 290 -5.28 2.97 -38.37
CA LEU A 290 -5.94 3.86 -37.41
C LEU A 290 -5.35 3.73 -36.00
N ALA A 291 -5.23 2.51 -35.44
CA ALA A 291 -4.73 2.35 -34.08
C ALA A 291 -3.24 2.68 -33.92
N ILE A 292 -2.39 2.36 -34.91
CA ILE A 292 -0.96 2.69 -34.86
C ILE A 292 -0.67 4.19 -34.88
N PRO A 293 -1.20 5.00 -35.83
CA PRO A 293 -0.95 6.44 -35.81
C PRO A 293 -1.49 7.10 -34.54
N ILE A 294 -2.62 6.65 -34.00
CA ILE A 294 -3.14 7.12 -32.71
C ILE A 294 -2.20 6.76 -31.55
N ALA A 295 -1.69 5.52 -31.50
CA ALA A 295 -0.72 5.11 -30.48
C ALA A 295 0.60 5.89 -30.55
N LEU A 296 0.97 6.42 -31.72
CA LEU A 296 2.16 7.26 -31.91
C LEU A 296 2.01 8.67 -31.33
N VAL A 297 0.79 9.20 -31.26
CA VAL A 297 0.50 10.54 -30.69
C VAL A 297 -0.04 10.50 -29.26
N ASP A 298 -0.50 9.35 -28.76
CA ASP A 298 -1.04 9.22 -27.39
C ASP A 298 0.02 9.31 -26.28
N ASP A 299 -0.34 9.74 -25.06
CA ASP A 299 0.58 9.80 -23.92
C ASP A 299 1.06 8.39 -23.55
N THR A 300 2.37 8.19 -23.60
CA THR A 300 3.00 6.89 -23.40
C THR A 300 2.80 6.33 -21.98
N ARG A 301 2.62 7.17 -20.96
CA ARG A 301 2.45 6.76 -19.55
C ARG A 301 1.02 6.27 -19.28
N LYS A 302 0.02 6.87 -19.93
CA LYS A 302 -1.40 6.52 -19.81
C LYS A 302 -1.78 5.37 -20.74
N SER A 303 -1.32 5.36 -21.98
CA SER A 303 -1.62 4.32 -22.97
C SER A 303 -1.19 2.92 -22.54
N LYS A 304 0.04 2.76 -22.03
CA LYS A 304 0.53 1.47 -21.46
C LYS A 304 -0.37 0.89 -20.38
N ARG A 305 -1.05 1.74 -19.61
CA ARG A 305 -1.99 1.30 -18.57
C ARG A 305 -3.33 0.88 -19.18
N ARG A 306 -3.83 1.64 -20.16
CA ARG A 306 -5.05 1.32 -20.91
C ARG A 306 -4.93 -0.01 -21.67
N TYR A 307 -3.83 -0.24 -22.37
CA TYR A 307 -3.60 -1.47 -23.14
C TYR A 307 -3.56 -2.75 -22.29
N ARG A 308 -3.45 -2.63 -20.96
CA ARG A 308 -3.55 -3.75 -20.01
C ARG A 308 -4.99 -4.08 -19.60
N THR A 309 -5.97 -3.30 -20.05
CA THR A 309 -7.40 -3.50 -19.76
C THR A 309 -8.07 -4.33 -20.87
N LYS A 310 -9.35 -4.69 -20.68
CA LYS A 310 -10.15 -5.33 -21.75
C LYS A 310 -10.43 -4.39 -22.94
N HIS A 311 -10.19 -3.09 -22.76
CA HIS A 311 -10.38 -2.06 -23.78
C HIS A 311 -9.00 -1.63 -24.31
N GLY A 312 -8.92 -1.32 -25.60
CA GLY A 312 -7.74 -0.72 -26.17
C GLY A 312 -6.64 -1.63 -26.73
N GLY A 313 -6.79 -2.95 -26.63
CA GLY A 313 -5.92 -3.86 -27.38
C GLY A 313 -6.29 -3.87 -28.86
N LEU A 314 -5.36 -4.31 -29.71
CA LEU A 314 -5.60 -4.55 -31.14
C LEU A 314 -6.76 -5.54 -31.35
N GLY A 315 -7.53 -5.40 -32.43
CA GLY A 315 -8.58 -6.33 -32.84
C GLY A 315 -9.81 -6.34 -31.93
N ARG A 316 -10.12 -5.21 -31.27
CA ARG A 316 -11.28 -5.09 -30.39
C ARG A 316 -12.45 -4.43 -31.13
N TYR A 317 -13.59 -5.10 -31.14
CA TYR A 317 -14.82 -4.63 -31.77
C TYR A 317 -16.06 -5.06 -30.97
N ARG A 318 -17.22 -4.51 -31.34
CA ARG A 318 -18.55 -4.97 -30.89
C ARG A 318 -19.52 -4.99 -32.07
N LEU A 319 -20.20 -6.10 -32.29
CA LEU A 319 -21.21 -6.21 -33.35
C LEU A 319 -22.51 -5.49 -32.95
N LYS A 320 -23.17 -4.87 -33.94
CA LYS A 320 -24.44 -4.14 -33.80
C LYS A 320 -25.38 -4.45 -34.96
N PRO A 321 -26.69 -4.20 -34.81
CA PRO A 321 -27.65 -4.41 -35.90
C PRO A 321 -27.34 -3.62 -37.18
N TYR A 322 -26.68 -2.46 -37.06
CA TYR A 322 -26.27 -1.62 -38.20
C TYR A 322 -24.86 -1.96 -38.73
N GLY A 323 -24.09 -2.85 -38.08
CA GLY A 323 -22.68 -3.05 -38.45
C GLY A 323 -21.83 -3.34 -37.21
N PHE A 324 -20.85 -2.49 -36.91
CA PHE A 324 -19.99 -2.68 -35.73
C PHE A 324 -19.44 -1.38 -35.12
N GLU A 325 -19.01 -1.50 -33.87
CA GLU A 325 -18.21 -0.49 -33.16
C GLU A 325 -16.75 -0.96 -33.10
N TYR A 326 -15.81 -0.11 -33.51
CA TYR A 326 -14.38 -0.31 -33.31
C TYR A 326 -13.96 0.32 -31.98
N ILE A 327 -13.46 -0.50 -31.05
CA ILE A 327 -13.27 -0.09 -29.64
C ILE A 327 -11.80 -0.14 -29.17
N SER A 328 -10.86 -0.33 -30.10
CA SER A 328 -9.42 -0.30 -29.80
C SER A 328 -8.91 1.10 -29.44
N LEU A 329 -9.58 2.18 -29.85
CA LEU A 329 -9.06 3.54 -29.70
C LEU A 329 -9.31 4.11 -28.31
N CYS A 330 -8.35 4.87 -27.78
CA CYS A 330 -8.55 5.74 -26.63
C CYS A 330 -9.48 6.90 -26.98
N SER A 331 -9.89 7.69 -25.98
CA SER A 331 -10.59 8.94 -26.26
C SER A 331 -9.66 9.92 -26.99
N TRP A 332 -9.99 10.23 -28.24
CA TRP A 332 -9.13 10.98 -29.15
C TRP A 332 -9.60 12.42 -29.40
N ILE A 333 -10.64 12.88 -28.69
CA ILE A 333 -11.16 14.26 -28.73
C ILE A 333 -10.27 15.25 -27.95
N VAL A 334 -8.98 14.97 -27.81
CA VAL A 334 -8.05 15.82 -27.03
C VAL A 334 -7.88 17.18 -27.68
N GLU A 335 -7.87 17.22 -29.02
CA GLU A 335 -7.69 18.43 -29.83
C GLU A 335 -8.58 18.35 -31.09
N PRO A 336 -9.11 19.48 -31.58
CA PRO A 336 -10.03 19.53 -32.72
C PRO A 336 -9.41 18.98 -34.02
N GLU A 337 -8.18 19.39 -34.36
CA GLU A 337 -7.52 18.97 -35.60
C GLU A 337 -7.26 17.46 -35.65
N LEU A 338 -6.88 16.86 -34.51
CA LEU A 338 -6.68 15.41 -34.42
C LEU A 338 -8.00 14.64 -34.51
N ALA A 339 -9.05 15.16 -33.88
CA ALA A 339 -10.39 14.60 -33.99
C ALA A 339 -10.89 14.59 -35.43
N LYS A 340 -10.69 15.69 -36.15
CA LYS A 340 -11.01 15.81 -37.57
C LYS A 340 -10.18 14.83 -38.40
N ALA A 341 -8.87 14.75 -38.20
CA ALA A 341 -7.97 13.83 -38.91
C ALA A 341 -8.39 12.37 -38.76
N ILE A 342 -8.72 11.94 -37.54
CA ILE A 342 -9.09 10.56 -37.21
C ILE A 342 -10.39 10.14 -37.90
N LEU A 343 -11.40 11.02 -37.94
CA LEU A 343 -12.67 10.76 -38.62
C LEU A 343 -12.48 10.56 -40.14
N HIS A 344 -11.68 11.41 -40.77
CA HIS A 344 -11.40 11.31 -42.20
C HIS A 344 -10.53 10.09 -42.52
N LEU A 345 -9.54 9.80 -41.67
CA LEU A 345 -8.71 8.60 -41.79
C LEU A 345 -9.55 7.32 -41.67
N ALA A 346 -10.46 7.25 -40.69
CA ALA A 346 -11.40 6.14 -40.54
C ALA A 346 -12.29 5.97 -41.78
N LYS A 347 -12.74 7.06 -42.40
CA LYS A 347 -13.53 7.04 -43.63
C LYS A 347 -12.73 6.48 -44.82
N ILE A 348 -11.47 6.93 -45.02
CA ILE A 348 -10.59 6.38 -46.06
C ILE A 348 -10.40 4.88 -45.87
N ILE A 349 -10.08 4.44 -44.64
CA ILE A 349 -9.85 3.03 -44.35
C ILE A 349 -11.10 2.20 -44.65
N GLY A 350 -12.28 2.67 -44.27
CA GLY A 350 -13.53 1.98 -44.56
C GLY A 350 -13.84 1.87 -46.07
N HIS A 351 -13.43 2.83 -46.90
CA HIS A 351 -13.57 2.73 -48.35
C HIS A 351 -12.51 1.83 -49.01
N HIS A 352 -11.28 1.86 -48.51
CA HIS A 352 -10.12 1.30 -49.21
C HIS A 352 -9.51 0.06 -48.52
N TYR A 353 -10.10 -0.50 -47.46
CA TYR A 353 -9.53 -1.67 -46.77
C TYR A 353 -9.28 -2.88 -47.70
N HIS A 354 -10.04 -2.98 -48.80
CA HIS A 354 -9.93 -4.04 -49.79
C HIS A 354 -8.77 -3.82 -50.79
N GLU A 355 -8.30 -2.58 -50.95
CA GLU A 355 -7.15 -2.18 -51.77
C GLU A 355 -5.87 -2.08 -50.94
N LEU A 356 -6.00 -1.79 -49.64
CA LEU A 356 -4.86 -1.70 -48.73
C LEU A 356 -4.18 -3.06 -48.60
N PRO A 357 -2.84 -3.12 -48.67
CA PRO A 357 -2.11 -4.38 -48.57
C PRO A 357 -2.47 -5.15 -47.29
N HIS A 358 -2.76 -6.46 -47.42
CA HIS A 358 -3.04 -7.36 -46.30
C HIS A 358 -1.77 -7.76 -45.56
N THR A 359 -1.08 -6.75 -45.03
CA THR A 359 0.23 -6.94 -44.45
C THR A 359 0.12 -7.56 -43.06
N THR A 360 1.17 -8.28 -42.64
CA THR A 360 1.21 -9.02 -41.37
C THR A 360 2.21 -8.44 -40.38
N GLU A 361 2.82 -7.30 -40.70
CA GLU A 361 3.89 -6.66 -39.94
C GLU A 361 3.41 -6.29 -38.54
N LEU A 362 2.19 -5.78 -38.37
CA LEU A 362 1.68 -5.50 -37.02
C LEU A 362 1.63 -6.75 -36.13
N PHE A 363 1.47 -7.93 -36.74
CA PHE A 363 1.43 -9.19 -36.01
C PHE A 363 2.81 -9.76 -35.66
N ASP A 364 3.90 -9.13 -36.13
CA ASP A 364 5.24 -9.43 -35.61
C ASP A 364 5.27 -9.19 -34.09
N PRO A 365 5.75 -10.15 -33.28
CA PRO A 365 5.83 -10.02 -31.82
C PRO A 365 6.56 -8.76 -31.35
N LEU A 366 7.52 -8.25 -32.11
CA LEU A 366 8.25 -7.03 -31.78
C LEU A 366 7.37 -5.79 -31.95
N PHE A 367 6.56 -5.70 -33.01
CA PHE A 367 5.63 -4.59 -33.21
C PHE A 367 4.47 -4.63 -32.22
N GLN A 368 3.90 -5.82 -31.94
CA GLN A 368 2.89 -5.97 -30.90
C GLN A 368 3.45 -5.57 -29.52
N ARG A 369 4.66 -6.01 -29.18
CA ARG A 369 5.33 -5.61 -27.93
C ARG A 369 5.57 -4.11 -27.89
N ALA A 370 5.98 -3.51 -29.01
CA ALA A 370 6.13 -2.07 -29.09
C ALA A 370 4.80 -1.34 -28.85
N TYR A 371 3.68 -1.83 -29.39
CA TYR A 371 2.35 -1.29 -29.13
C TYR A 371 1.99 -1.35 -27.64
N TYR A 372 1.98 -2.54 -27.04
CA TYR A 372 1.55 -2.74 -25.65
C TYR A 372 2.50 -2.11 -24.61
N HIS A 373 3.78 -1.94 -24.94
CA HIS A 373 4.76 -1.27 -24.09
C HIS A 373 4.99 0.21 -24.45
N GLY A 374 4.25 0.79 -25.40
CA GLY A 374 4.39 2.17 -25.82
C GLY A 374 5.80 2.53 -26.31
N ASN A 375 6.45 1.62 -27.05
CA ASN A 375 7.74 1.88 -27.70
C ASN A 375 7.50 2.53 -29.07
N LYS A 376 7.34 3.85 -29.06
CA LYS A 376 7.03 4.64 -30.26
C LYS A 376 8.14 4.64 -31.31
N LEU A 377 9.41 4.52 -30.88
CA LEU A 377 10.53 4.47 -31.82
C LEU A 377 10.37 3.30 -32.79
N TYR A 378 10.03 2.12 -32.26
CA TYR A 378 9.82 0.94 -33.09
C TYR A 378 8.51 1.04 -33.90
N LEU A 379 7.42 1.54 -33.31
CA LEU A 379 6.16 1.74 -34.04
C LEU A 379 6.26 2.72 -35.23
N ARG A 380 7.19 3.69 -35.20
CA ARG A 380 7.43 4.60 -36.34
C ARG A 380 8.00 3.89 -37.55
N GLU A 381 8.80 2.83 -37.35
CA GLU A 381 9.27 2.02 -38.48
C GLU A 381 8.12 1.31 -39.18
N LEU A 382 7.13 0.83 -38.41
CA LEU A 382 5.89 0.30 -38.98
C LEU A 382 5.12 1.39 -39.72
N TRP A 383 4.95 2.57 -39.12
CA TRP A 383 4.26 3.70 -39.76
C TRP A 383 4.91 4.13 -41.08
N ARG A 384 6.24 4.10 -41.18
CA ARG A 384 6.98 4.40 -42.41
C ARG A 384 6.67 3.42 -43.54
N ILE A 385 6.31 2.17 -43.21
CA ILE A 385 5.89 1.14 -44.16
C ILE A 385 4.42 1.34 -44.55
N LEU A 386 3.57 1.73 -43.62
CA LEU A 386 2.12 1.84 -43.83
C LEU A 386 1.73 3.12 -44.59
N LEU A 387 2.31 4.27 -44.24
CA LEU A 387 1.88 5.57 -44.77
C LEU A 387 1.86 5.66 -46.31
N PRO A 388 2.84 5.13 -47.08
CA PRO A 388 2.77 5.15 -48.55
C PRO A 388 1.52 4.48 -49.12
N ASN A 389 1.12 3.32 -48.58
CA ASN A 389 -0.06 2.59 -49.03
C ASN A 389 -1.34 3.42 -48.86
N LEU A 390 -1.42 4.19 -47.76
CA LEU A 390 -2.55 5.08 -47.51
C LEU A 390 -2.58 6.24 -48.52
N LYS A 391 -1.41 6.80 -48.84
CA LYS A 391 -1.27 7.91 -49.81
C LYS A 391 -1.63 7.51 -51.24
N GLU A 392 -1.52 6.24 -51.59
CA GLU A 392 -1.87 5.69 -52.91
C GLU A 392 -3.38 5.45 -53.09
N THR A 393 -4.18 5.48 -52.02
CA THR A 393 -5.63 5.31 -52.13
C THR A 393 -6.31 6.46 -52.87
N ALA A 394 -7.33 6.16 -53.68
CA ALA A 394 -7.96 7.13 -54.57
C ALA A 394 -8.60 8.33 -53.83
N THR A 395 -9.04 8.15 -52.58
CA THR A 395 -9.68 9.23 -51.78
C THR A 395 -8.71 9.99 -50.87
N PHE A 396 -7.43 9.60 -50.78
CA PHE A 396 -6.46 10.28 -49.90
C PHE A 396 -6.31 11.76 -50.23
N MET A 397 -6.16 12.10 -51.52
CA MET A 397 -6.00 13.49 -51.97
C MET A 397 -7.20 14.38 -51.61
N ARG A 398 -8.40 13.80 -51.49
CA ARG A 398 -9.62 14.55 -51.12
C ARG A 398 -9.60 15.00 -49.66
N TYR A 399 -8.98 14.22 -48.77
CA TYR A 399 -8.97 14.47 -47.33
C TYR A 399 -7.57 14.79 -46.80
N GLN A 400 -6.62 15.09 -47.69
CA GLN A 400 -5.23 15.29 -47.31
C GLN A 400 -5.09 16.45 -46.31
N SER A 401 -5.77 17.58 -46.55
CA SER A 401 -5.72 18.75 -45.67
C SER A 401 -6.13 18.43 -44.23
N GLU A 402 -7.09 17.52 -44.06
CA GLU A 402 -7.62 17.10 -42.76
C GLU A 402 -6.72 16.08 -42.07
N ILE A 403 -5.99 15.24 -42.81
CA ILE A 403 -5.17 14.14 -42.25
C ILE A 403 -3.73 14.58 -42.01
N GLU A 404 -3.20 15.54 -42.78
CA GLU A 404 -1.82 16.02 -42.66
C GLU A 404 -1.46 16.46 -41.23
N PRO A 405 -2.32 17.14 -40.43
CA PRO A 405 -2.00 17.48 -39.04
C PRO A 405 -1.59 16.28 -38.17
N LEU A 406 -2.23 15.12 -38.36
CA LEU A 406 -1.86 13.89 -37.64
C LEU A 406 -0.52 13.34 -38.15
N ILE A 407 -0.32 13.31 -39.46
CA ILE A 407 0.93 12.83 -40.10
C ILE A 407 2.12 13.67 -39.63
N ASP A 408 1.98 14.99 -39.72
CA ASP A 408 2.95 15.98 -39.29
C ASP A 408 3.35 15.79 -37.82
N ARG A 409 2.36 15.60 -36.94
CA ARG A 409 2.61 15.39 -35.52
C ARG A 409 3.42 14.12 -35.25
N ILE A 410 3.10 13.04 -35.96
CA ILE A 410 3.87 11.79 -35.87
C ILE A 410 5.32 12.00 -36.33
N GLN A 411 5.54 12.76 -37.41
CA GLN A 411 6.86 13.11 -37.93
C GLN A 411 7.66 13.99 -36.96
N ARG A 412 7.02 14.97 -36.32
CA ARG A 412 7.63 15.83 -35.28
C ARG A 412 7.87 15.12 -33.95
N HIS A 413 7.38 13.88 -33.81
CA HIS A 413 7.49 13.07 -32.59
C HIS A 413 6.76 13.67 -31.38
N GLU A 414 5.69 14.41 -31.63
CA GLU A 414 4.92 15.11 -30.60
C GLU A 414 3.79 14.22 -30.05
N GLU A 415 3.66 14.17 -28.72
CA GLU A 415 2.50 13.56 -28.05
C GLU A 415 1.41 14.62 -27.83
N TRP A 416 0.16 14.21 -27.65
CA TRP A 416 -0.87 15.11 -27.10
C TRP A 416 -0.73 15.29 -25.60
N ALA A 417 -1.16 16.44 -25.10
CA ALA A 417 -1.11 16.76 -23.68
C ALA A 417 -2.29 16.09 -22.95
N ALA A 418 -2.07 14.88 -22.44
CA ALA A 418 -3.14 14.11 -21.80
C ALA A 418 -3.59 14.65 -20.43
N ASP A 419 -2.89 15.63 -19.87
CA ASP A 419 -3.19 16.32 -18.61
C ASP A 419 -3.66 17.76 -18.87
N GLU A 420 -4.18 18.08 -20.06
CA GLU A 420 -4.79 19.37 -20.40
C GLU A 420 -6.32 19.30 -20.42
N ASP A 421 -6.94 20.45 -20.17
CA ASP A 421 -8.40 20.58 -20.20
C ASP A 421 -8.83 20.74 -21.65
N ILE A 422 -9.53 19.74 -22.19
CA ILE A 422 -9.88 19.74 -23.61
C ILE A 422 -10.75 20.94 -24.00
N ARG A 423 -11.48 21.55 -23.04
CA ARG A 423 -12.26 22.76 -23.33
C ARG A 423 -11.38 23.89 -23.86
N LYS A 424 -10.15 24.04 -23.35
CA LYS A 424 -9.18 25.02 -23.84
C LYS A 424 -8.75 24.72 -25.26
N ASN A 425 -8.49 23.44 -25.55
CA ASN A 425 -8.04 22.97 -26.87
C ASN A 425 -9.13 23.15 -27.94
N TRP A 426 -10.40 22.99 -27.56
CA TRP A 426 -11.56 23.20 -28.43
C TRP A 426 -12.05 24.65 -28.44
N GLY A 427 -11.37 25.58 -27.78
CA GLY A 427 -11.72 27.00 -27.75
C GLY A 427 -13.04 27.32 -27.04
N LEU A 428 -13.46 26.46 -26.11
CA LEU A 428 -14.70 26.65 -25.34
C LEU A 428 -14.46 27.61 -24.18
N SER A 429 -15.30 28.64 -24.07
CA SER A 429 -15.27 29.57 -22.94
C SER A 429 -15.81 28.92 -21.68
N VAL A 430 -15.08 29.05 -20.58
CA VAL A 430 -15.49 28.55 -19.26
C VAL A 430 -15.85 29.75 -18.39
N SER A 431 -16.92 29.61 -17.60
CA SER A 431 -17.36 30.63 -16.65
C SER A 431 -16.42 30.70 -15.43
N ASP A 432 -16.29 31.88 -14.80
CA ASP A 432 -15.44 32.12 -13.61
C ASP A 432 -16.00 31.49 -12.31
N GLN A 433 -16.98 30.59 -12.41
CA GLN A 433 -17.58 29.94 -11.25
C GLN A 433 -16.67 28.82 -10.72
N GLU A 434 -16.47 28.77 -9.41
CA GLU A 434 -15.76 27.67 -8.75
C GLU A 434 -16.74 26.61 -8.23
N PHE A 435 -16.35 25.35 -8.38
CA PHE A 435 -17.13 24.21 -7.90
C PHE A 435 -16.79 23.90 -6.45
N SER A 436 -17.80 23.93 -5.58
CA SER A 436 -17.70 23.39 -4.23
C SER A 436 -18.42 22.04 -4.14
N PRO A 437 -17.72 20.91 -3.99
CA PRO A 437 -18.35 19.60 -3.83
C PRO A 437 -19.07 19.44 -2.48
N GLY A 438 -18.93 20.41 -1.58
CA GLY A 438 -19.37 20.32 -0.19
C GLY A 438 -18.54 19.35 0.65
N ALA A 439 -19.00 19.09 1.86
CA ALA A 439 -18.44 18.09 2.76
C ALA A 439 -18.75 16.66 2.27
N VAL A 440 -17.77 15.99 1.65
CA VAL A 440 -17.92 14.64 1.08
C VAL A 440 -16.80 13.72 1.56
N VAL A 441 -17.19 12.56 2.07
CA VAL A 441 -16.28 11.46 2.41
C VAL A 441 -16.45 10.33 1.40
N ARG A 442 -15.39 10.06 0.62
CA ARG A 442 -15.37 8.94 -0.32
C ARG A 442 -14.69 7.74 0.32
N LEU A 443 -15.41 6.62 0.38
CA LEU A 443 -14.95 5.35 0.96
C LEU A 443 -14.89 4.28 -0.13
N ASN A 444 -13.99 3.31 -0.02
CA ASN A 444 -14.05 2.15 -0.91
C ASN A 444 -15.22 1.21 -0.55
N LYS A 445 -15.58 0.29 -1.46
CA LYS A 445 -16.64 -0.71 -1.26
C LYS A 445 -16.51 -1.49 0.06
N PHE A 446 -15.28 -1.89 0.39
CA PHE A 446 -15.03 -2.70 1.59
C PHE A 446 -15.44 -1.95 2.86
N LEU A 447 -15.00 -0.70 3.01
CA LEU A 447 -15.33 0.11 4.18
C LEU A 447 -16.81 0.50 4.23
N ARG A 448 -17.42 0.84 3.09
CA ARG A 448 -18.88 1.08 3.03
C ARG A 448 -19.67 -0.13 3.50
N LYS A 449 -19.37 -1.33 2.98
CA LYS A 449 -20.04 -2.56 3.38
C LYS A 449 -19.77 -2.90 4.85
N LYS A 450 -18.53 -2.77 5.30
CA LYS A 450 -18.13 -3.00 6.70
C LYS A 450 -18.92 -2.12 7.66
N TYR A 451 -19.18 -0.87 7.27
CA TYR A 451 -19.81 0.13 8.12
C TYR A 451 -21.28 0.43 7.75
N GLN A 452 -21.87 -0.35 6.82
CA GLN A 452 -23.26 -0.20 6.38
C GLN A 452 -23.61 1.23 5.94
N LEU A 453 -22.73 1.83 5.14
CA LEU A 453 -22.91 3.18 4.62
C LEU A 453 -23.29 3.15 3.14
N ASP A 454 -24.40 3.80 2.81
CA ASP A 454 -24.88 3.92 1.44
C ASP A 454 -24.36 5.20 0.77
N VAL A 455 -24.10 5.12 -0.54
CA VAL A 455 -23.72 6.31 -1.33
C VAL A 455 -24.88 7.32 -1.33
N GLY A 456 -24.56 8.60 -1.15
CA GLY A 456 -25.52 9.69 -1.02
C GLY A 456 -26.10 9.88 0.38
N SER A 457 -25.94 8.90 1.29
CA SER A 457 -26.34 9.06 2.69
C SER A 457 -25.48 10.08 3.42
N LYS A 458 -26.01 10.67 4.49
CA LYS A 458 -25.23 11.53 5.39
C LYS A 458 -24.60 10.70 6.49
N THR A 459 -23.36 11.02 6.85
CA THR A 459 -22.65 10.42 7.98
C THR A 459 -21.97 11.49 8.81
N SER A 460 -21.67 11.17 10.07
CA SER A 460 -20.87 12.04 10.94
C SER A 460 -19.45 11.50 11.05
N LEU A 461 -18.47 12.38 10.83
CA LEU A 461 -17.06 12.12 11.02
C LEU A 461 -16.59 12.77 12.31
N GLN A 462 -15.75 12.07 13.06
CA GLN A 462 -15.11 12.58 14.26
C GLN A 462 -13.59 12.45 14.13
N MET A 463 -12.87 13.53 14.39
CA MET A 463 -11.41 13.56 14.45
C MET A 463 -11.02 14.29 15.74
N GLY A 464 -10.40 13.58 16.68
CA GLY A 464 -10.20 14.11 18.03
C GLY A 464 -11.54 14.49 18.68
N GLN A 465 -11.70 15.77 19.05
CA GLN A 465 -12.94 16.31 19.61
C GLN A 465 -13.82 17.02 18.58
N THR A 466 -13.34 17.19 17.34
CA THR A 466 -14.08 17.87 16.28
C THR A 466 -15.00 16.89 15.55
N THR A 467 -16.23 17.31 15.29
CA THR A 467 -17.19 16.59 14.45
C THR A 467 -17.46 17.38 13.17
N ALA A 468 -17.54 16.69 12.04
CA ALA A 468 -18.11 17.21 10.80
C ALA A 468 -19.19 16.27 10.26
N PHE A 469 -20.13 16.79 9.48
CA PHE A 469 -21.08 15.98 8.72
C PHE A 469 -20.67 15.95 7.26
N ALA A 470 -20.84 14.80 6.61
CA ALA A 470 -20.53 14.66 5.20
C ALA A 470 -21.53 13.76 4.49
N SER A 471 -21.67 13.97 3.18
CA SER A 471 -22.28 12.99 2.30
C SER A 471 -21.29 11.87 1.99
N VAL A 472 -21.75 10.63 1.96
CA VAL A 472 -20.96 9.45 1.60
C VAL A 472 -20.88 9.35 0.09
N GLY A 473 -19.67 9.32 -0.47
CA GLY A 473 -19.44 9.14 -1.91
C GLY A 473 -18.75 7.81 -2.24
N ALA A 474 -18.88 7.38 -3.50
CA ALA A 474 -18.08 6.30 -4.06
C ALA A 474 -16.59 6.69 -4.14
N HIS A 475 -15.69 5.88 -3.57
CA HIS A 475 -14.27 5.98 -3.92
C HIS A 475 -14.02 5.09 -5.13
N PRO A 476 -13.29 5.57 -6.16
CA PRO A 476 -13.14 4.85 -7.40
C PRO A 476 -12.43 3.50 -7.21
N PHE A 477 -12.85 2.48 -7.96
CA PHE A 477 -12.19 1.18 -8.07
C PHE A 477 -10.87 1.32 -8.85
N ALA A 478 -9.84 1.88 -8.21
CA ALA A 478 -8.50 1.89 -8.78
C ALA A 478 -7.72 0.64 -8.39
N PHE A 479 -7.12 -0.01 -9.38
CA PHE A 479 -6.23 -1.15 -9.18
C PHE A 479 -5.04 -0.81 -8.26
N ARG A 480 -4.78 -1.69 -7.28
CA ARG A 480 -3.63 -1.79 -6.34
C ARG A 480 -3.14 -0.47 -5.69
N ASN A 481 -3.20 -0.43 -4.36
CA ASN A 481 -2.56 0.55 -3.46
C ASN A 481 -3.09 2.01 -3.52
N GLN A 482 -4.40 2.22 -3.58
CA GLN A 482 -4.97 3.54 -3.26
C GLN A 482 -5.47 3.61 -1.82
N ASP A 483 -5.40 4.82 -1.25
CA ASP A 483 -5.92 5.14 0.08
C ASP A 483 -7.41 4.78 0.16
N PRO A 484 -7.88 4.07 1.20
CA PRO A 484 -9.25 3.59 1.28
C PRO A 484 -10.29 4.69 1.56
N LEU A 485 -9.82 5.93 1.79
CA LEU A 485 -10.59 7.08 2.23
C LEU A 485 -10.08 8.35 1.53
N VAL A 486 -10.98 9.14 0.96
CA VAL A 486 -10.69 10.50 0.47
C VAL A 486 -11.68 11.49 1.09
N LEU A 487 -11.18 12.62 1.57
CA LEU A 487 -11.96 13.69 2.19
C LEU A 487 -11.92 14.94 1.31
N SER A 488 -13.06 15.61 1.16
CA SER A 488 -13.11 16.92 0.49
C SER A 488 -12.30 17.98 1.25
N GLU A 489 -11.89 19.04 0.55
CA GLU A 489 -11.10 20.14 1.10
C GLU A 489 -11.79 20.77 2.33
N GLU A 490 -13.09 21.05 2.22
CA GLU A 490 -13.93 21.55 3.32
C GLU A 490 -13.83 20.66 4.58
N LEU A 491 -13.87 19.32 4.41
CA LEU A 491 -13.74 18.39 5.54
C LEU A 491 -12.33 18.42 6.14
N ARG A 492 -11.29 18.53 5.29
CA ARG A 492 -9.90 18.58 5.76
C ARG A 492 -9.64 19.84 6.59
N GLU A 493 -10.16 20.98 6.15
CA GLU A 493 -10.07 22.25 6.86
C GLU A 493 -10.87 22.23 8.17
N THR A 494 -12.12 21.76 8.10
CA THR A 494 -13.01 21.66 9.26
C THR A 494 -12.44 20.73 10.34
N LEU A 495 -11.79 19.65 9.93
CA LEU A 495 -11.19 18.65 10.83
C LEU A 495 -9.70 18.91 11.13
N HIS A 496 -9.15 20.06 10.73
CA HIS A 496 -7.76 20.49 10.96
C HIS A 496 -6.70 19.45 10.54
N LEU A 497 -6.89 18.80 9.39
CA LEU A 497 -5.99 17.75 8.92
C LEU A 497 -4.72 18.33 8.29
N PRO A 498 -3.52 17.79 8.59
CA PRO A 498 -2.29 18.16 7.90
C PRO A 498 -2.42 17.96 6.38
N SER A 499 -1.80 18.82 5.59
CA SER A 499 -1.67 18.62 4.14
C SER A 499 -1.01 17.26 3.83
N GLU A 500 -1.53 16.53 2.85
CA GLU A 500 -1.06 15.19 2.41
C GLU A 500 -1.22 14.02 3.41
N TRP A 501 -1.84 14.22 4.58
CA TRP A 501 -2.12 13.11 5.50
C TRP A 501 -3.49 12.47 5.24
N THR A 502 -3.52 11.14 5.12
CA THR A 502 -4.76 10.36 4.99
C THR A 502 -5.01 9.55 6.27
N PRO A 503 -6.13 9.76 6.99
CA PRO A 503 -6.45 9.02 8.20
C PRO A 503 -6.89 7.58 7.93
N LEU A 504 -6.70 6.69 8.91
CA LEU A 504 -7.50 5.48 9.02
C LEU A 504 -8.91 5.82 9.49
N VAL A 505 -9.84 4.92 9.23
CA VAL A 505 -11.24 5.06 9.65
C VAL A 505 -11.73 3.84 10.43
N SER A 506 -12.36 4.12 11.56
CA SER A 506 -13.04 3.17 12.44
C SER A 506 -14.49 3.63 12.66
N MET A 507 -15.40 2.72 12.98
CA MET A 507 -16.77 3.08 13.37
C MET A 507 -16.90 2.94 14.88
N GLN A 508 -17.27 4.02 15.57
CA GLN A 508 -17.50 4.04 17.01
C GLN A 508 -18.81 4.78 17.31
N ARG A 509 -19.73 4.12 18.04
CA ARG A 509 -21.04 4.69 18.42
C ARG A 509 -21.80 5.32 17.23
N ASP A 510 -21.84 4.62 16.09
CA ASP A 510 -22.46 5.07 14.83
C ASP A 510 -21.86 6.35 14.21
N ARG A 511 -20.58 6.62 14.50
CA ARG A 511 -19.81 7.73 13.92
C ARG A 511 -18.51 7.22 13.34
N LEU A 512 -18.14 7.73 12.16
CA LEU A 512 -16.85 7.45 11.56
C LEU A 512 -15.76 8.21 12.30
N THR A 513 -14.96 7.50 13.08
CA THR A 513 -13.81 8.07 13.77
C THR A 513 -12.58 7.99 12.86
N LEU A 514 -11.97 9.14 12.60
CA LEU A 514 -10.71 9.30 11.89
C LEU A 514 -9.54 9.32 12.88
N GLY A 515 -8.40 8.77 12.48
CA GLY A 515 -7.21 8.71 13.33
C GLY A 515 -6.31 7.52 13.01
N PRO A 516 -5.57 7.00 14.00
CA PRO A 516 -5.43 7.50 15.37
C PRO A 516 -4.63 8.81 15.46
N VAL A 517 -5.00 9.66 16.42
CA VAL A 517 -4.27 10.89 16.78
C VAL A 517 -3.50 10.69 18.08
N ILE A 518 -2.17 10.72 18.00
CA ILE A 518 -1.26 10.44 19.10
C ILE A 518 -0.45 11.69 19.42
N GLY A 519 -0.72 12.31 20.55
CA GLY A 519 0.04 13.44 21.06
C GLY A 519 1.15 13.00 22.02
N ILE A 520 2.39 13.42 21.80
CA ILE A 520 3.52 13.20 22.71
C ILE A 520 3.65 14.43 23.59
N LEU A 521 3.31 14.30 24.88
CA LEU A 521 3.45 15.39 25.85
C LEU A 521 4.90 15.41 26.36
N ALA A 522 5.69 16.42 26.00
CA ALA A 522 7.10 16.50 26.35
C ALA A 522 7.59 17.94 26.47
N LYS A 523 8.54 18.19 27.38
CA LYS A 523 9.11 19.52 27.63
C LYS A 523 10.22 19.87 26.61
N ARG A 524 10.18 21.07 26.03
CA ARG A 524 11.21 21.65 25.17
C ARG A 524 12.36 22.25 26.00
N PRO A 525 13.61 22.23 25.49
CA PRO A 525 14.05 21.50 24.30
C PRO A 525 14.01 19.98 24.56
N PHE A 526 13.66 19.18 23.54
CA PHE A 526 13.44 17.74 23.70
C PHE A 526 14.73 16.93 23.98
N GLY A 527 15.90 17.52 23.69
CA GLY A 527 17.21 16.96 24.01
C GLY A 527 17.41 15.54 23.45
N ARG A 528 17.79 14.58 24.30
CA ARG A 528 18.04 13.18 23.89
C ARG A 528 16.79 12.47 23.33
N GLN A 529 15.58 13.00 23.55
CA GLN A 529 14.34 12.39 23.06
C GLN A 529 13.98 12.77 21.62
N GLU A 530 14.58 13.83 21.07
CA GLU A 530 14.30 14.36 19.73
C GLU A 530 14.34 13.27 18.65
N THR A 531 15.44 12.52 18.60
CA THR A 531 15.64 11.44 17.61
C THR A 531 14.66 10.28 17.76
N PHE A 532 14.07 10.11 18.95
CA PHE A 532 13.04 9.12 19.20
C PHE A 532 11.67 9.62 18.74
N PHE A 533 11.35 10.89 18.97
CA PHE A 533 10.10 11.50 18.48
C PHE A 533 10.05 11.56 16.95
N GLN A 534 11.18 11.86 16.29
CA GLN A 534 11.33 11.73 14.84
C GLN A 534 11.07 10.30 14.35
N LEU A 535 11.63 9.31 15.06
CA LEU A 535 11.38 7.90 14.73
C LEU A 535 9.90 7.53 14.87
N LEU A 536 9.26 7.92 15.98
CA LEU A 536 7.83 7.67 16.21
C LEU A 536 6.96 8.33 15.13
N SER A 537 7.27 9.57 14.76
CA SER A 537 6.54 10.29 13.70
C SER A 537 6.67 9.59 12.35
N ARG A 538 7.89 9.15 12.00
CA ARG A 538 8.12 8.38 10.76
C ARG A 538 7.37 7.05 10.75
N ARG A 539 7.48 6.26 11.84
CA ARG A 539 6.79 4.97 11.96
C ARG A 539 5.27 5.11 12.05
N GLY A 540 4.78 6.20 12.65
CA GLY A 540 3.38 6.56 12.66
C GLY A 540 2.86 6.83 11.25
N ARG A 541 3.59 7.62 10.45
CA ARG A 541 3.22 7.89 9.05
C ARG A 541 3.15 6.63 8.19
N GLU A 542 4.09 5.69 8.36
CA GLU A 542 4.06 4.39 7.69
C GLU A 542 2.80 3.58 8.00
N LYS A 543 2.13 3.88 9.12
CA LYS A 543 0.88 3.27 9.59
C LYS A 543 -0.34 4.20 9.45
N GLN A 544 -0.19 5.34 8.75
CA GLN A 544 -1.22 6.38 8.63
C GLN A 544 -1.65 7.02 9.97
N TYR A 545 -0.84 6.94 11.02
CA TYR A 545 -1.10 7.56 12.32
C TYR A 545 -0.62 9.01 12.34
N LEU A 546 -1.40 9.91 12.92
CA LEU A 546 -0.96 11.29 13.17
C LEU A 546 -0.24 11.36 14.51
N VAL A 547 1.07 11.59 14.47
CA VAL A 547 1.92 11.71 15.67
C VAL A 547 2.53 13.11 15.71
N TYR A 548 2.34 13.82 16.81
CA TYR A 548 2.94 15.14 17.04
C TYR A 548 3.39 15.32 18.49
N VAL A 549 4.30 16.26 18.73
CA VAL A 549 4.83 16.60 20.07
C VAL A 549 4.31 17.97 20.49
N PHE A 550 3.95 18.12 21.77
CA PHE A 550 3.42 19.38 22.31
C PHE A 550 3.75 19.54 23.81
N GLU A 551 3.70 20.78 24.30
CA GLU A 551 3.77 21.17 25.71
C GLU A 551 2.39 21.57 26.26
N PRO A 552 2.19 21.63 27.59
CA PRO A 552 0.92 22.04 28.18
C PRO A 552 0.37 23.38 27.67
N GLN A 553 1.23 24.36 27.40
CA GLN A 553 0.83 25.67 26.90
C GLN A 553 0.48 25.70 25.40
N ASP A 554 0.74 24.62 24.67
CA ASP A 554 0.40 24.49 23.25
C ASP A 554 -1.07 24.07 23.04
N ILE A 555 -1.81 23.81 24.13
CA ILE A 555 -3.22 23.39 24.09
C ILE A 555 -4.13 24.62 24.08
N ASP A 556 -4.96 24.73 23.04
CA ASP A 556 -6.10 25.62 23.01
C ASP A 556 -7.32 24.85 23.55
N TRP A 557 -7.72 25.19 24.78
CA TRP A 557 -8.80 24.50 25.46
C TRP A 557 -10.19 24.94 25.01
N ASP A 558 -10.32 26.10 24.38
CA ASP A 558 -11.61 26.62 23.90
C ASP A 558 -11.96 25.97 22.57
N ARG A 559 -10.96 25.85 21.67
CA ARG A 559 -11.12 25.20 20.37
C ARG A 559 -10.89 23.69 20.41
N LEU A 560 -10.32 23.18 21.51
CA LEU A 560 -9.85 21.80 21.65
C LEU A 560 -8.91 21.42 20.49
N LEU A 561 -7.93 22.28 20.22
CA LEU A 561 -6.86 22.05 19.24
C LEU A 561 -5.52 22.10 19.96
N VAL A 562 -4.50 21.48 19.35
CA VAL A 562 -3.14 21.50 19.89
C VAL A 562 -2.18 22.04 18.85
N LYS A 563 -1.38 23.03 19.22
CA LYS A 563 -0.27 23.52 18.40
C LYS A 563 0.89 22.53 18.49
N GLY A 564 0.81 21.45 17.71
CA GLY A 564 1.78 20.36 17.73
C GLY A 564 2.88 20.51 16.68
N THR A 565 4.05 19.94 16.97
CA THR A 565 5.13 19.75 16.00
C THR A 565 5.14 18.28 15.54
N TYR A 566 4.98 18.04 14.23
CA TYR A 566 5.13 16.75 13.58
C TYR A 566 6.26 16.82 12.54
N TYR A 567 6.73 15.68 12.01
CA TYR A 567 7.86 15.67 11.08
C TYR A 567 7.44 15.25 9.66
N LEU A 568 7.59 16.14 8.70
CA LEU A 568 7.36 15.88 7.27
C LEU A 568 8.71 15.72 6.57
N ARG A 569 8.98 14.54 6.00
CA ARG A 569 10.28 14.23 5.33
C ARG A 569 11.51 14.51 6.23
N SER A 570 11.34 14.35 7.55
CA SER A 570 12.32 14.64 8.61
C SER A 570 12.46 16.12 9.01
N GLU A 571 11.72 17.02 8.39
CA GLU A 571 11.66 18.43 8.77
C GLU A 571 10.53 18.67 9.78
N PRO A 572 10.77 19.40 10.88
CA PRO A 572 9.73 19.72 11.85
C PRO A 572 8.75 20.75 11.27
N VAL A 573 7.46 20.41 11.27
CA VAL A 573 6.35 21.29 10.88
C VAL A 573 5.48 21.53 12.10
N THR A 574 5.16 22.80 12.38
CA THR A 574 4.27 23.18 13.48
C THR A 574 2.95 23.69 12.91
N ALA A 575 1.83 23.14 13.37
CA ALA A 575 0.50 23.51 12.93
C ALA A 575 -0.51 23.36 14.08
N TRP A 576 -1.70 23.94 13.91
CA TRP A 576 -2.85 23.60 14.74
C TRP A 576 -3.40 22.25 14.29
N LEU A 577 -3.42 21.29 15.20
CA LEU A 577 -3.75 19.90 14.93
C LEU A 577 -4.95 19.46 15.77
N PRO A 578 -5.65 18.39 15.36
CA PRO A 578 -6.79 17.88 16.11
C PRO A 578 -6.36 17.42 17.50
N PHE A 579 -7.28 17.58 18.46
CA PHE A 579 -7.06 17.11 19.83
C PHE A 579 -6.64 15.63 19.87
N PRO A 580 -5.67 15.25 20.71
CA PRO A 580 -5.16 13.89 20.70
C PRO A 580 -6.22 12.92 21.25
N GLN A 581 -6.36 11.75 20.61
CA GLN A 581 -7.15 10.64 21.16
C GLN A 581 -6.35 9.91 22.24
N VAL A 582 -5.03 9.83 22.05
CA VAL A 582 -4.11 9.21 22.99
C VAL A 582 -2.93 10.13 23.24
N VAL A 583 -2.55 10.29 24.51
CA VAL A 583 -1.33 10.97 24.93
C VAL A 583 -0.28 9.97 25.35
N TYR A 584 0.89 10.08 24.74
CA TYR A 584 2.12 9.44 25.21
C TYR A 584 2.87 10.44 26.09
N ASP A 585 2.65 10.35 27.40
CA ASP A 585 3.30 11.23 28.38
C ASP A 585 4.79 10.91 28.47
N ARG A 586 5.61 11.85 28.00
CA ARG A 586 7.08 11.87 28.05
C ARG A 586 7.59 13.10 28.81
N TYR A 587 6.74 13.71 29.63
CA TYR A 587 7.03 14.95 30.36
C TYR A 587 7.74 14.63 31.68
N PHE A 588 8.99 15.06 31.85
CA PHE A 588 9.73 14.85 33.10
C PHE A 588 9.50 16.03 34.04
N LEU A 589 9.13 15.73 35.29
CA LEU A 589 8.98 16.73 36.35
C LEU A 589 10.36 17.35 36.69
N SER A 590 10.41 18.68 36.74
CA SER A 590 11.52 19.43 37.34
C SER A 590 11.03 20.04 38.66
N ASN A 591 11.90 20.11 39.69
CA ASN A 591 11.63 20.50 41.09
C ASN A 591 10.87 21.83 41.34
N ALA A 592 10.42 22.57 40.33
CA ALA A 592 9.87 23.92 40.49
C ALA A 592 8.35 24.08 40.27
N LYS A 593 7.64 23.16 39.57
CA LYS A 593 6.17 23.29 39.32
C LYS A 593 5.50 21.92 39.08
N SER A 594 5.29 21.15 40.14
CA SER A 594 4.64 19.83 40.06
C SER A 594 3.12 19.93 39.87
N ASP A 595 2.46 20.87 40.53
CA ASP A 595 1.00 20.89 40.62
C ASP A 595 0.33 21.20 39.27
N SER A 596 0.94 22.04 38.43
CA SER A 596 0.37 22.43 37.14
C SER A 596 0.30 21.29 36.11
N ILE A 597 1.20 20.28 36.15
CA ILE A 597 1.15 19.19 35.16
C ILE A 597 0.09 18.14 35.52
N HIS A 598 -0.19 17.96 36.81
CA HIS A 598 -1.25 17.05 37.27
C HIS A 598 -2.62 17.57 36.83
N GLU A 599 -2.86 18.87 36.97
CA GLU A 599 -4.08 19.52 36.46
C GLU A 599 -4.26 19.32 34.95
N ILE A 600 -3.19 19.48 34.17
CA ILE A 600 -3.24 19.28 32.71
C ILE A 600 -3.55 17.83 32.35
N ARG A 601 -2.97 16.85 33.07
CA ARG A 601 -3.26 15.42 32.87
C ARG A 601 -4.72 15.10 33.17
N GLU A 602 -5.27 15.61 34.27
CA GLU A 602 -6.67 15.39 34.61
C GLU A 602 -7.62 16.10 33.65
N ARG A 603 -7.29 17.31 33.19
CA ARG A 603 -8.06 18.03 32.17
C ARG A 603 -8.04 17.30 30.82
N LEU A 604 -6.91 16.71 30.41
CA LEU A 604 -6.88 15.84 29.23
C LEU A 604 -7.81 14.62 29.41
N ARG A 605 -7.80 13.98 30.59
CA ARG A 605 -8.67 12.84 30.90
C ARG A 605 -10.16 13.21 30.92
N SER A 606 -10.53 14.40 31.40
CA SER A 606 -11.92 14.86 31.39
C SER A 606 -12.46 15.04 29.97
N HIS A 607 -11.59 15.30 28.99
CA HIS A 607 -11.89 15.27 27.56
C HIS A 607 -11.72 13.88 26.92
N GLN A 608 -11.79 12.80 27.71
CA GLN A 608 -11.74 11.41 27.27
C GLN A 608 -10.43 10.99 26.58
N VAL A 609 -9.36 11.79 26.69
CA VAL A 609 -8.03 11.43 26.16
C VAL A 609 -7.48 10.24 26.94
N LYS A 610 -7.09 9.19 26.22
CA LYS A 610 -6.43 8.02 26.83
C LYS A 610 -4.95 8.29 27.00
N PHE A 611 -4.33 7.66 27.99
CA PHE A 611 -2.89 7.74 28.20
C PHE A 611 -2.25 6.41 27.87
N LEU A 612 -1.17 6.43 27.08
CA LEU A 612 -0.36 5.23 26.85
C LEU A 612 0.17 4.71 28.18
N ASN A 613 0.72 5.61 28.99
CA ASN A 613 1.10 5.37 30.38
C ASN A 613 0.35 6.35 31.28
N PRO A 614 -0.54 5.88 32.17
CA PRO A 614 -1.39 6.73 32.99
C PRO A 614 -0.59 7.41 34.11
N PRO A 615 -1.09 8.54 34.66
CA PRO A 615 -0.45 9.25 35.76
C PRO A 615 -0.11 8.37 36.98
N ALA A 616 -0.98 7.43 37.33
CA ALA A 616 -0.78 6.48 38.42
C ALA A 616 0.52 5.65 38.30
N LEU A 617 0.99 5.36 37.08
CA LEU A 617 2.27 4.68 36.87
C LEU A 617 3.45 5.55 37.33
N PHE A 618 3.38 6.85 37.08
CA PHE A 618 4.41 7.80 37.49
C PHE A 618 4.42 8.00 39.01
N GLU A 619 3.26 7.89 39.66
CA GLU A 619 3.18 7.99 41.13
C GLU A 619 3.82 6.79 41.83
N ILE A 620 3.62 5.57 41.32
CA ILE A 620 4.27 4.37 41.89
C ILE A 620 5.77 4.38 41.60
N THR A 621 6.17 4.68 40.36
CA THR A 621 7.60 4.62 39.95
C THR A 621 8.43 5.82 40.39
N GLY A 622 7.80 6.95 40.71
CA GLY A 622 8.48 8.17 41.15
C GLY A 622 8.91 8.17 42.61
N ASP A 623 8.37 7.25 43.43
CA ASP A 623 8.68 7.10 44.85
C ASP A 623 9.32 5.72 45.11
N LYS A 624 10.60 5.70 45.50
CA LYS A 624 11.35 4.45 45.69
C LYS A 624 10.79 3.57 46.81
N TRP A 625 10.25 4.17 47.87
CA TRP A 625 9.69 3.41 48.99
C TRP A 625 8.33 2.80 48.62
N ARG A 626 7.46 3.60 47.98
CA ARG A 626 6.17 3.12 47.46
C ARG A 626 6.38 2.01 46.44
N CYS A 627 7.31 2.18 45.51
CA CYS A 627 7.69 1.16 44.53
C CYS A 627 8.21 -0.11 45.21
N HIS A 628 9.12 0.01 46.19
CA HIS A 628 9.65 -1.14 46.92
C HIS A 628 8.54 -1.91 47.66
N LYS A 629 7.68 -1.21 48.42
CA LYS A 629 6.56 -1.84 49.13
C LYS A 629 5.57 -2.53 48.19
N PHE A 630 5.30 -1.91 47.04
CA PHE A 630 4.47 -2.52 46.02
C PHE A 630 5.12 -3.81 45.49
N LEU A 631 6.37 -3.74 45.03
CA LEU A 631 7.06 -4.90 44.48
C LEU A 631 7.29 -6.00 45.53
N SER A 632 7.45 -5.68 46.82
CA SER A 632 7.69 -6.68 47.85
C SER A 632 6.48 -7.58 48.11
N HIS A 633 5.27 -7.12 47.80
CA HIS A 633 4.06 -7.95 47.88
C HIS A 633 4.05 -9.06 46.82
N TYR A 634 4.61 -8.80 45.63
CA TYR A 634 4.50 -9.70 44.47
C TYR A 634 5.82 -10.38 44.07
N LEU A 635 6.97 -9.80 44.45
CA LEU A 635 8.31 -10.11 43.95
C LEU A 635 9.39 -10.02 45.04
N SER A 636 9.04 -10.35 46.31
CA SER A 636 9.95 -10.29 47.46
C SER A 636 11.31 -10.96 47.20
N ASP A 637 11.31 -12.11 46.53
CA ASP A 637 12.53 -12.91 46.29
C ASP A 637 13.51 -12.20 45.35
N TYR A 638 12.99 -11.32 44.49
CA TYR A 638 13.78 -10.53 43.54
C TYR A 638 14.22 -9.18 44.11
N LEU A 639 13.91 -8.86 45.37
CA LEU A 639 14.31 -7.58 45.96
C LEU A 639 15.47 -7.75 46.95
N PRO A 640 16.32 -6.73 47.11
CA PRO A 640 17.19 -6.62 48.27
C PRO A 640 16.38 -6.21 49.51
N VAL A 641 16.84 -6.60 50.69
CA VAL A 641 16.24 -6.13 51.94
C VAL A 641 16.33 -4.61 51.99
N THR A 642 15.18 -3.95 52.15
CA THR A 642 15.10 -2.49 52.16
C THR A 642 14.19 -2.06 53.29
N VAL A 643 14.61 -1.04 54.03
CA VAL A 643 13.83 -0.41 55.11
C VAL A 643 13.75 1.09 54.85
N ARG A 644 12.70 1.73 55.35
CA ARG A 644 12.63 3.19 55.39
C ARG A 644 13.48 3.67 56.56
N LEU A 645 14.27 4.73 56.34
CA LEU A 645 15.01 5.36 57.41
C LEU A 645 14.05 6.29 58.18
N GLU A 646 13.64 5.89 59.39
CA GLU A 646 12.78 6.69 60.27
C GLU A 646 13.55 7.22 61.49
N LYS A 647 14.60 6.51 61.91
CA LYS A 647 15.55 6.91 62.97
C LYS A 647 16.96 6.40 62.65
N SER A 648 17.99 7.01 63.23
CA SER A 648 19.40 6.66 62.95
C SER A 648 19.73 5.21 63.31
N GLU A 649 19.05 4.62 64.30
CA GLU A 649 19.20 3.20 64.66
C GLU A 649 18.84 2.24 63.51
N ASP A 650 17.87 2.58 62.65
CA ASP A 650 17.48 1.72 61.52
C ASP A 650 18.66 1.51 60.56
N LEU A 651 19.49 2.53 60.39
CA LEU A 651 20.70 2.49 59.57
C LEU A 651 21.75 1.58 60.20
N PHE A 652 21.99 1.72 61.50
CA PHE A 652 22.98 0.91 62.20
C PHE A 652 22.53 -0.55 62.30
N ASP A 653 21.24 -0.84 62.47
CA ASP A 653 20.70 -2.19 62.43
C ASP A 653 20.95 -2.87 61.08
N MET A 654 20.68 -2.16 59.98
CA MET A 654 21.00 -2.64 58.64
C MET A 654 22.50 -2.83 58.42
N LEU A 655 23.33 -1.88 58.89
CA LEU A 655 24.79 -1.94 58.76
C LEU A 655 25.40 -3.08 59.60
N ASN A 656 24.86 -3.35 60.79
CA ASN A 656 25.29 -4.45 61.64
C ASN A 656 24.87 -5.80 61.07
N ARG A 657 23.69 -5.85 60.43
CA ARG A 657 23.17 -7.07 59.80
C ARG A 657 23.91 -7.45 58.52
N PHE A 658 24.26 -6.47 57.68
CA PHE A 658 24.80 -6.73 56.34
C PHE A 658 26.26 -6.30 56.15
N GLY A 659 26.80 -5.42 57.00
CA GLY A 659 28.14 -4.84 56.85
C GLY A 659 28.28 -3.81 55.72
N ASP A 660 27.43 -3.88 54.70
CA ASP A 660 27.45 -3.05 53.49
C ASP A 660 26.02 -2.68 53.06
N ILE A 661 25.74 -1.38 52.97
CA ILE A 661 24.41 -0.84 52.65
C ILE A 661 24.47 0.38 51.71
N MET A 662 23.35 0.61 51.03
CA MET A 662 23.09 1.78 50.19
C MET A 662 21.99 2.65 50.82
N LEU A 663 22.31 3.91 51.11
CA LEU A 663 21.34 4.93 51.49
C LEU A 663 20.88 5.69 50.24
N LYS A 664 19.57 5.75 49.99
CA LYS A 664 18.99 6.36 48.79
C LYS A 664 17.86 7.31 49.16
N PRO A 665 17.81 8.55 48.62
CA PRO A 665 16.65 9.42 48.83
C PRO A 665 15.42 8.81 48.16
N VAL A 666 14.26 8.93 48.83
CA VAL A 666 12.97 8.41 48.33
C VAL A 666 12.65 9.05 46.97
N GLY A 667 12.73 10.38 46.89
CA GLY A 667 12.64 11.14 45.65
C GLY A 667 13.98 11.32 44.92
N GLY A 668 13.93 11.86 43.71
CA GLY A 668 15.13 12.20 42.92
C GLY A 668 15.55 11.12 41.92
N ALA A 669 16.36 11.54 40.93
CA ALA A 669 16.77 10.75 39.78
C ALA A 669 18.30 10.78 39.55
N LEU A 670 18.80 9.85 38.73
CA LEU A 670 20.19 9.79 38.25
C LEU A 670 21.25 9.63 39.33
N GLY A 671 20.95 8.84 40.37
CA GLY A 671 21.92 8.50 41.42
C GLY A 671 22.31 9.65 42.36
N ARG A 672 21.69 10.84 42.23
CA ARG A 672 21.97 11.98 43.11
C ARG A 672 21.57 11.68 44.55
N GLY A 673 22.51 11.89 45.47
CA GLY A 673 22.30 11.67 46.91
C GLY A 673 22.32 10.21 47.34
N ILE A 674 22.71 9.28 46.45
CA ILE A 674 22.96 7.89 46.84
C ILE A 674 24.32 7.81 47.53
N ILE A 675 24.33 7.22 48.72
CA ILE A 675 25.52 7.02 49.54
C ILE A 675 25.71 5.52 49.77
N HIS A 676 26.93 5.04 49.56
CA HIS A 676 27.35 3.68 49.87
C HIS A 676 28.10 3.68 51.19
N MET A 677 27.69 2.83 52.14
CA MET A 677 28.28 2.73 53.48
C MET A 677 28.76 1.32 53.76
N VAL A 678 30.01 1.21 54.21
CA VAL A 678 30.64 -0.07 54.55
C VAL A 678 31.23 0.01 55.96
N ARG A 679 30.85 -0.91 56.84
CA ARG A 679 31.45 -1.04 58.17
C ARG A 679 32.82 -1.70 58.03
N THR A 680 33.84 -1.05 58.58
CA THR A 680 35.22 -1.54 58.62
C THR A 680 35.67 -1.72 60.08
N PRO A 681 36.82 -2.36 60.34
CA PRO A 681 37.37 -2.45 61.69
C PRO A 681 37.72 -1.09 62.32
N THR A 682 37.92 -0.04 61.51
CA THR A 682 38.38 1.28 61.95
C THR A 682 37.29 2.36 61.90
N GLY A 683 36.08 2.05 61.44
CA GLY A 683 34.98 3.00 61.34
C GLY A 683 33.95 2.62 60.29
N ILE A 684 33.22 3.60 59.77
CA ILE A 684 32.24 3.45 58.70
C ILE A 684 32.75 4.24 57.50
N LYS A 685 33.05 3.52 56.40
CA LYS A 685 33.41 4.13 55.13
C LYS A 685 32.15 4.67 54.46
N TRP A 686 32.13 5.96 54.14
CA TRP A 686 31.03 6.68 53.52
C TRP A 686 31.44 7.17 52.13
N VAL A 687 30.75 6.70 51.09
CA VAL A 687 31.09 6.99 49.70
C VAL A 687 29.91 7.67 49.00
N ASP A 688 30.09 8.93 48.60
CA ASP A 688 29.20 9.66 47.71
C ASP A 688 29.84 9.71 46.31
N ALA A 689 29.46 8.75 45.45
CA ALA A 689 30.03 8.66 44.11
C ALA A 689 29.58 9.80 43.18
N TYR A 690 28.49 10.51 43.51
CA TYR A 690 28.05 11.66 42.70
C TYR A 690 28.92 12.89 42.97
N ARG A 691 29.29 13.11 44.23
CA ARG A 691 30.21 14.19 44.63
C ARG A 691 31.69 13.79 44.56
N GLU A 692 31.98 12.54 44.18
CA GLU A 692 33.32 11.94 44.19
C GLU A 692 34.02 12.11 45.55
N LYS A 693 33.26 11.92 46.64
CA LYS A 693 33.75 12.05 48.02
C LYS A 693 33.74 10.69 48.71
N GLU A 694 34.82 10.42 49.42
CA GLU A 694 34.97 9.26 50.29
C GLU A 694 35.49 9.73 51.65
N ASN A 695 34.80 9.35 52.72
CA ASN A 695 35.20 9.62 54.10
C ASN A 695 35.24 8.31 54.90
N LEU A 696 36.03 8.29 55.97
CA LEU A 696 35.97 7.27 57.01
C LEU A 696 35.57 7.98 58.30
N TRP A 697 34.41 7.62 58.85
CA TRP A 697 33.79 8.29 59.98
C TRP A 697 33.59 7.35 61.16
N SER A 698 33.57 7.90 62.37
CA SER A 698 33.10 7.19 63.57
C SER A 698 31.59 6.94 63.49
N GLN A 699 31.07 6.10 64.38
CA GLN A 699 29.64 5.87 64.46
C GLN A 699 28.88 7.14 64.87
N GLU A 700 29.42 7.94 65.79
CA GLU A 700 28.82 9.22 66.20
C GLU A 700 28.78 10.23 65.05
N GLU A 701 29.87 10.35 64.28
CA GLU A 701 29.93 11.26 63.13
C GLU A 701 28.90 10.90 62.04
N VAL A 702 28.70 9.60 61.79
CA VAL A 702 27.67 9.11 60.86
C VAL A 702 26.28 9.39 61.40
N GLN A 703 26.05 9.21 62.70
CA GLN A 703 24.76 9.48 63.33
C GLN A 703 24.38 10.96 63.16
N ASP A 704 25.28 11.88 63.50
CA ASP A 704 25.04 13.33 63.39
C ASP A 704 24.72 13.74 61.94
N GLU A 705 25.45 13.22 60.95
CA GLU A 705 25.19 13.54 59.55
C GLU A 705 23.86 12.96 59.06
N ILE A 706 23.52 11.73 59.46
CA ILE A 706 22.25 11.09 59.10
C ILE A 706 21.07 11.85 59.67
N GLU A 707 21.14 12.25 60.95
CA GLU A 707 20.08 13.05 61.59
C GLU A 707 19.91 14.42 60.89
N ARG A 708 21.01 15.07 60.48
CA ARG A 708 20.96 16.27 59.63
C ARG A 708 20.29 16.03 58.29
N MET A 709 20.63 14.93 57.62
CA MET A 709 20.06 14.58 56.31
C MET A 709 18.56 14.26 56.40
N MET A 710 18.14 13.52 57.43
CA MET A 710 16.75 13.16 57.68
C MET A 710 15.86 14.39 57.90
N ALA A 711 16.39 15.48 58.48
CA ALA A 711 15.66 16.74 58.64
C ALA A 711 15.32 17.42 57.30
N GLN A 712 16.05 17.11 56.22
CA GLN A 712 15.90 17.76 54.92
C GLN A 712 15.16 16.89 53.90
N SER A 713 15.21 15.57 54.03
CA SER A 713 14.69 14.63 53.04
C SER A 713 14.44 13.25 53.62
N THR A 714 13.54 12.50 52.98
CA THR A 714 13.26 11.10 53.33
C THR A 714 14.16 10.14 52.56
N PHE A 715 14.66 9.10 53.24
CA PHE A 715 15.56 8.11 52.66
C PHE A 715 15.08 6.67 52.89
N ILE A 716 15.59 5.75 52.07
CA ILE A 716 15.54 4.31 52.28
C ILE A 716 16.96 3.77 52.47
N ILE A 717 17.09 2.75 53.29
CA ILE A 717 18.31 1.96 53.46
C ILE A 717 18.09 0.64 52.75
N GLN A 718 19.01 0.27 51.86
CA GLN A 718 18.91 -0.95 51.07
C GLN A 718 20.19 -1.77 51.22
N GLN A 719 20.05 -3.08 51.42
CA GLN A 719 21.17 -4.02 51.36
C GLN A 719 21.92 -3.85 50.04
N THR A 720 23.25 -3.74 50.10
CA THR A 720 24.08 -3.74 48.89
C THR A 720 23.98 -5.10 48.20
N ILE A 721 23.70 -5.09 46.90
CA ILE A 721 23.69 -6.30 46.09
C ILE A 721 25.13 -6.57 45.64
N GLU A 722 25.67 -7.75 45.96
CA GLU A 722 26.97 -8.20 45.45
C GLU A 722 26.83 -8.60 43.97
N ARG A 723 26.95 -7.61 43.07
CA ARG A 723 26.69 -7.79 41.64
C ARG A 723 27.82 -8.53 40.94
N LYS A 724 27.48 -9.34 39.94
CA LYS A 724 28.47 -9.86 38.99
C LYS A 724 29.11 -8.74 38.19
N THR A 725 30.36 -8.96 37.83
CA THR A 725 31.16 -8.06 37.00
C THR A 725 31.46 -8.66 35.65
N TYR A 726 31.59 -7.81 34.64
CA TYR A 726 32.10 -8.13 33.32
C TYR A 726 33.12 -7.06 32.94
N GLN A 727 34.36 -7.47 32.66
CA GLN A 727 35.48 -6.55 32.40
C GLN A 727 35.60 -5.47 33.50
N ASP A 728 35.65 -5.92 34.75
CA ASP A 728 35.75 -5.08 35.96
C ASP A 728 34.64 -4.04 36.13
N SER A 729 33.51 -4.23 35.44
CA SER A 729 32.35 -3.34 35.51
C SER A 729 31.13 -4.11 35.99
N PHE A 730 30.36 -3.55 36.92
CA PHE A 730 29.13 -4.16 37.40
C PHE A 730 28.10 -4.26 36.28
N VAL A 731 27.41 -5.40 36.24
CA VAL A 731 26.42 -5.70 35.20
C VAL A 731 25.03 -5.32 35.67
N GLU A 732 24.41 -4.38 34.97
CA GLU A 732 22.98 -4.08 35.08
C GLU A 732 22.30 -4.38 33.75
N LEU A 733 21.15 -5.05 33.79
CA LEU A 733 20.34 -5.41 32.64
C LEU A 733 19.06 -4.58 32.68
N ARG A 734 18.88 -3.69 31.70
CA ARG A 734 17.62 -2.98 31.48
C ARG A 734 16.71 -3.81 30.60
N VAL A 735 15.62 -4.32 31.18
CA VAL A 735 14.59 -5.11 30.52
C VAL A 735 13.46 -4.18 30.08
N CYS A 736 13.30 -4.00 28.76
CA CYS A 736 12.22 -3.18 28.20
C CYS A 736 10.97 -4.05 27.96
N MET A 737 9.87 -3.68 28.61
CA MET A 737 8.57 -4.35 28.53
C MET A 737 7.55 -3.44 27.86
N GLN A 738 6.91 -3.91 26.79
CA GLN A 738 5.91 -3.16 26.05
C GLN A 738 4.77 -4.06 25.62
N LYS A 739 3.56 -3.51 25.56
CA LYS A 739 2.44 -4.22 24.97
C LYS A 739 2.57 -4.30 23.44
N ASN A 740 2.17 -5.44 22.88
CA ASN A 740 2.01 -5.58 21.44
C ASN A 740 0.66 -5.00 20.96
N SER A 741 0.38 -5.14 19.66
CA SER A 741 -0.88 -4.74 19.01
C SER A 741 -2.14 -5.35 19.64
N GLN A 742 -2.02 -6.51 20.28
CA GLN A 742 -3.13 -7.18 20.98
C GLN A 742 -3.27 -6.74 22.44
N GLY A 743 -2.43 -5.82 22.93
CA GLY A 743 -2.40 -5.41 24.33
C GLY A 743 -1.72 -6.42 25.27
N LYS A 744 -0.97 -7.40 24.76
CA LYS A 744 -0.26 -8.40 25.57
C LYS A 744 1.17 -7.96 25.88
N TRP A 745 1.61 -8.18 27.11
CA TRP A 745 2.97 -7.87 27.56
C TRP A 745 4.03 -8.69 26.84
N MET A 746 5.01 -8.01 26.26
CA MET A 746 6.14 -8.62 25.57
C MET A 746 7.45 -8.00 26.06
N ARG A 747 8.48 -8.83 26.24
CA ARG A 747 9.87 -8.38 26.37
C ARG A 747 10.34 -7.85 25.01
N THR A 748 10.51 -6.55 24.87
CA THR A 748 11.00 -5.94 23.61
C THR A 748 12.47 -6.18 23.44
N GLY A 749 13.25 -6.06 24.51
CA GLY A 749 14.68 -6.34 24.47
C GLY A 749 15.31 -6.13 25.83
N VAL A 750 16.54 -6.58 25.95
CA VAL A 750 17.36 -6.40 27.14
C VAL A 750 18.68 -5.77 26.72
N VAL A 751 19.11 -4.74 27.43
CA VAL A 751 20.37 -4.03 27.18
C VAL A 751 21.21 -4.11 28.44
N ALA A 752 22.49 -4.40 28.31
CA ALA A 752 23.41 -4.36 29.44
C ALA A 752 24.03 -2.97 29.57
N ARG A 753 24.07 -2.47 30.80
CA ARG A 753 24.80 -1.28 31.24
C ARG A 753 25.92 -1.74 32.15
N LEU A 754 27.13 -1.29 31.84
CA LEU A 754 28.34 -1.61 32.57
C LEU A 754 28.80 -0.36 33.32
N THR A 755 28.88 -0.45 34.64
CA THR A 755 29.24 0.67 35.52
C THR A 755 30.45 0.32 36.39
N LYS A 756 31.48 1.16 36.42
CA LYS A 756 32.69 0.92 37.24
C LYS A 756 32.52 1.26 38.73
N ALA A 757 31.65 2.22 39.07
CA ALA A 757 31.51 2.74 40.43
C ALA A 757 30.28 2.19 41.20
N GLY A 758 29.58 1.19 40.64
CA GLY A 758 28.36 0.62 41.25
C GLY A 758 27.13 1.55 41.29
N ILE A 759 27.31 2.80 40.86
CA ILE A 759 26.28 3.84 40.73
C ILE A 759 26.24 4.33 39.29
N ILE A 760 25.04 4.34 38.71
CA ILE A 760 24.76 4.83 37.34
C ILE A 760 25.10 6.32 37.26
N SER A 761 25.95 6.72 36.30
CA SER A 761 26.33 8.12 36.11
C SER A 761 26.19 8.55 34.64
N ARG A 762 25.82 9.83 34.39
CA ARG A 762 25.42 10.33 33.06
C ARG A 762 26.42 10.09 31.90
N ASN A 763 27.71 9.87 32.21
CA ASN A 763 28.81 9.94 31.23
C ASN A 763 29.83 8.78 31.29
N ARG A 764 29.68 7.77 32.17
CA ARG A 764 30.68 6.69 32.34
C ARG A 764 30.16 5.28 32.03
N ASP A 765 28.91 5.13 31.62
CA ASP A 765 28.30 3.82 31.43
C ASP A 765 28.56 3.29 30.01
N GLN A 766 29.16 2.11 29.91
CA GLN A 766 29.25 1.40 28.62
C GLN A 766 27.96 0.62 28.40
N ILE A 767 27.27 0.89 27.30
CA ILE A 767 26.04 0.20 26.91
C ILE A 767 26.40 -0.87 25.88
N THR A 768 26.02 -2.13 26.15
CA THR A 768 26.28 -3.25 25.24
C THR A 768 25.08 -4.21 25.16
N ARG A 769 25.17 -5.19 24.27
CA ARG A 769 24.16 -6.24 24.13
C ARG A 769 24.21 -7.16 25.35
N SER A 770 23.06 -7.42 25.97
CA SER A 770 22.98 -8.36 27.09
C SER A 770 23.44 -9.77 26.70
N SER A 771 23.23 -10.20 25.46
CA SER A 771 23.70 -11.48 24.96
C SER A 771 25.21 -11.65 25.06
N VAL A 772 25.99 -10.58 24.79
CA VAL A 772 27.46 -10.60 24.86
C VAL A 772 27.92 -10.79 26.30
N VAL A 773 27.28 -10.09 27.24
CA VAL A 773 27.61 -10.19 28.67
C VAL A 773 27.20 -11.57 29.20
N LEU A 774 25.98 -12.02 28.91
CA LEU A 774 25.47 -13.30 29.39
C LEU A 774 26.21 -14.50 28.80
N GLU A 775 26.68 -14.45 27.56
CA GLU A 775 27.51 -15.50 26.95
C GLU A 775 28.86 -15.63 27.66
N LYS A 776 29.43 -14.52 28.15
CA LYS A 776 30.70 -14.53 28.88
C LYS A 776 30.54 -14.93 30.34
N LEU A 777 29.45 -14.52 30.99
CA LEU A 777 29.14 -14.95 32.35
C LEU A 777 28.70 -16.42 32.41
N TYR A 778 28.00 -16.89 31.36
CA TYR A 778 27.45 -18.25 31.26
C TYR A 778 27.73 -18.83 29.86
N PRO A 779 28.90 -19.47 29.67
CA PRO A 779 29.26 -20.10 28.40
C PRO A 779 28.27 -21.21 27.99
N GLU A 780 27.78 -21.98 28.97
CA GLU A 780 26.80 -23.04 28.74
C GLU A 780 25.44 -22.48 28.32
N GLU A 781 24.92 -22.93 27.18
CA GLU A 781 23.68 -22.40 26.60
C GLU A 781 22.43 -22.69 27.43
N SER A 782 22.37 -23.86 28.08
CA SER A 782 21.27 -24.29 28.97
C SER A 782 21.09 -23.31 30.14
N ILE A 783 22.17 -23.02 30.87
CA ILE A 783 22.21 -22.08 32.00
C ILE A 783 21.88 -20.68 31.54
N ARG A 784 22.47 -20.24 30.42
CA ARG A 784 22.19 -18.92 29.83
C ARG A 784 20.71 -18.76 29.46
N LYS A 785 20.08 -19.80 28.90
CA LYS A 785 18.63 -19.83 28.62
C LYS A 785 17.81 -19.79 29.90
N GLN A 786 18.21 -20.53 30.94
CA GLN A 786 17.53 -20.53 32.24
C GLN A 786 17.51 -19.12 32.85
N ILE A 787 18.66 -18.45 32.96
CA ILE A 787 18.76 -17.08 33.49
C ILE A 787 17.91 -16.09 32.65
N SER A 788 18.01 -16.17 31.32
CA SER A 788 17.23 -15.31 30.42
C SER A 788 15.72 -15.52 30.56
N ASN A 789 15.29 -16.76 30.78
CA ASN A 789 13.89 -17.12 31.00
C ASN A 789 13.40 -16.61 32.36
N GLU A 790 14.20 -16.75 33.41
CA GLU A 790 13.87 -16.25 34.75
C GLU A 790 13.74 -14.72 34.76
N ILE A 791 14.66 -13.99 34.13
CA ILE A 791 14.54 -12.52 33.92
C ILE A 791 13.22 -12.19 33.22
N SER A 792 12.84 -12.97 32.20
CA SER A 792 11.61 -12.74 31.44
C SER A 792 10.36 -13.02 32.25
N GLN A 793 10.36 -14.08 33.07
CA GLN A 793 9.26 -14.44 33.95
C GLN A 793 9.07 -13.40 35.04
N MET A 794 10.15 -12.98 35.70
CA MET A 794 10.13 -11.90 36.70
C MET A 794 9.59 -10.60 36.10
N ALA A 795 10.09 -10.18 34.93
CA ALA A 795 9.63 -8.96 34.28
C ALA A 795 8.16 -9.01 33.88
N ARG A 796 7.67 -10.19 33.47
CA ARG A 796 6.25 -10.41 33.17
C ARG A 796 5.38 -10.41 34.43
N LYS A 797 5.84 -10.99 35.54
CA LYS A 797 5.15 -10.91 36.83
C LYS A 797 5.02 -9.46 37.30
N ALA A 798 6.10 -8.68 37.20
CA ALA A 798 6.08 -7.24 37.51
C ALA A 798 5.06 -6.47 36.64
N ALA A 799 5.02 -6.78 35.34
CA ALA A 799 4.07 -6.16 34.42
C ALA A 799 2.62 -6.40 34.82
N HIS A 800 2.28 -7.66 35.13
CA HIS A 800 0.93 -8.05 35.53
C HIS A 800 0.55 -7.47 36.89
N ALA A 801 1.45 -7.49 37.87
CA ALA A 801 1.20 -6.89 39.19
C ALA A 801 0.93 -5.38 39.05
N LEU A 802 1.73 -4.66 38.25
CA LEU A 802 1.51 -3.23 38.04
C LEU A 802 0.17 -2.96 37.39
N GLU A 803 -0.18 -3.74 36.37
CA GLU A 803 -1.43 -3.58 35.64
C GLU A 803 -2.66 -3.87 36.51
N GLU A 804 -2.56 -4.80 37.44
CA GLU A 804 -3.59 -5.06 38.45
C GLU A 804 -3.80 -3.87 39.39
N GLU A 805 -2.72 -3.21 39.81
CA GLU A 805 -2.75 -2.09 40.74
C GLU A 805 -3.23 -0.77 40.09
N ILE A 806 -2.75 -0.44 38.89
CA ILE A 806 -2.99 0.89 38.27
C ILE A 806 -3.88 0.87 37.03
N GLY A 807 -4.31 -0.33 36.60
CA GLY A 807 -4.99 -0.54 35.33
C GLY A 807 -4.04 -0.56 34.13
N ALA A 808 -4.65 -0.53 32.93
CA ALA A 808 -3.92 -0.76 31.69
C ALA A 808 -2.93 0.37 31.34
N PHE A 809 -1.68 0.00 31.07
CA PHE A 809 -0.63 0.89 30.56
C PHE A 809 0.21 0.21 29.46
N GLY A 810 1.07 0.94 28.75
CA GLY A 810 1.66 0.51 27.48
C GLY A 810 3.11 0.05 27.57
N GLU A 811 3.91 0.63 28.47
CA GLU A 811 5.32 0.30 28.59
C GLU A 811 5.93 0.61 29.96
N PHE A 812 7.02 -0.09 30.26
CA PHE A 812 7.93 0.23 31.36
C PHE A 812 9.29 -0.47 31.14
N ALA A 813 10.27 -0.14 31.96
CA ALA A 813 11.54 -0.85 32.00
C ALA A 813 11.90 -1.25 33.44
N LEU A 814 12.53 -2.42 33.58
CA LEU A 814 13.13 -2.87 34.83
C LEU A 814 14.64 -2.83 34.71
N ASP A 815 15.30 -2.23 35.68
CA ASP A 815 16.73 -2.37 35.85
C ASP A 815 16.97 -3.48 36.86
N VAL A 816 17.68 -4.53 36.41
CA VAL A 816 17.98 -5.70 37.22
C VAL A 816 19.47 -6.00 37.19
N THR A 817 19.94 -6.76 38.16
CA THR A 817 21.30 -7.28 38.19
C THR A 817 21.27 -8.76 38.55
N ILE A 818 22.40 -9.42 38.39
CA ILE A 818 22.61 -10.80 38.81
C ILE A 818 23.68 -10.76 39.89
N ASP A 819 23.38 -11.32 41.06
CA ASP A 819 24.33 -11.38 42.15
C ASP A 819 25.38 -12.49 41.96
N GLN A 820 26.41 -12.51 42.81
CA GLN A 820 27.48 -13.52 42.76
C GLN A 820 26.96 -14.96 42.95
N TYR A 821 25.74 -15.13 43.46
CA TYR A 821 25.06 -16.42 43.67
C TYR A 821 24.03 -16.74 42.58
N ASP A 822 24.11 -16.08 41.42
CA ASP A 822 23.21 -16.25 40.27
C ASP A 822 21.74 -15.89 40.52
N ARG A 823 21.45 -15.13 41.58
CA ARG A 823 20.08 -14.67 41.86
C ARG A 823 19.83 -13.34 41.17
N ILE A 824 18.66 -13.21 40.56
CA ILE A 824 18.24 -11.98 39.91
C ILE A 824 17.70 -11.01 40.96
N LYS A 825 18.16 -9.75 40.92
CA LYS A 825 17.70 -8.70 41.81
C LYS A 825 17.23 -7.46 41.04
N ILE A 826 16.05 -6.96 41.38
CA ILE A 826 15.48 -5.72 40.83
C ILE A 826 16.12 -4.53 41.56
N ILE A 827 16.67 -3.61 40.78
CA ILE A 827 17.27 -2.36 41.26
C ILE A 827 16.24 -1.23 41.19
N GLU A 828 15.56 -1.10 40.05
CA GLU A 828 14.65 0.02 39.79
C GLU A 828 13.57 -0.35 38.77
N LEU A 829 12.39 0.27 38.93
CA LEU A 829 11.28 0.22 38.00
C LEU A 829 11.08 1.61 37.36
N ASN A 830 11.15 1.69 36.04
CA ASN A 830 11.12 2.93 35.28
C ASN A 830 9.90 3.00 34.36
N ALA A 831 9.02 3.99 34.55
CA ALA A 831 7.81 4.16 33.74
C ALA A 831 8.05 4.64 32.30
N LYS A 832 9.18 5.32 32.04
CA LYS A 832 9.53 5.90 30.73
C LYS A 832 10.75 5.17 30.20
N ALA A 833 10.53 4.20 29.32
CA ALA A 833 11.64 3.44 28.74
C ALA A 833 12.47 4.35 27.82
N ASP A 834 13.79 4.40 28.07
CA ASP A 834 14.74 5.03 27.16
C ASP A 834 15.02 4.13 25.95
N ASN A 835 15.19 4.72 24.78
CA ASN A 835 15.58 3.98 23.58
C ASN A 835 17.08 3.70 23.54
N LEU A 836 17.56 2.77 24.37
CA LEU A 836 18.98 2.40 24.42
C LEU A 836 19.43 1.53 23.25
N PHE A 837 18.49 1.02 22.44
CA PHE A 837 18.79 0.11 21.32
C PHE A 837 19.62 0.77 20.22
N SER A 838 19.51 2.09 20.04
CA SER A 838 20.37 2.84 19.10
C SER A 838 21.84 2.80 19.51
N SER A 839 22.14 2.90 20.81
CA SER A 839 23.51 2.93 21.34
C SER A 839 24.26 1.62 21.07
N ILE A 840 23.54 0.50 20.92
CA ILE A 840 24.09 -0.83 20.63
C ILE A 840 23.87 -1.27 19.17
N LYS A 841 23.49 -0.33 18.29
CA LYS A 841 23.20 -0.55 16.86
C LYS A 841 22.17 -1.67 16.62
N ALA A 842 21.23 -1.88 17.54
CA ALA A 842 20.17 -2.88 17.44
C ALA A 842 18.93 -2.29 16.73
N TYR A 843 19.07 -1.95 15.44
CA TYR A 843 18.05 -1.19 14.70
C TYR A 843 16.69 -1.89 14.59
N GLN A 844 16.66 -3.23 14.53
CA GLN A 844 15.41 -4.01 14.53
C GLN A 844 14.66 -3.84 15.85
N LEU A 845 15.35 -3.98 16.99
CA LEU A 845 14.76 -3.75 18.32
C LEU A 845 14.36 -2.28 18.51
N ARG A 846 15.15 -1.34 17.98
CA ARG A 846 14.80 0.09 17.97
C ARG A 846 13.48 0.35 17.23
N ASN A 847 13.28 -0.26 16.06
CA ASN A 847 12.04 -0.13 15.31
C ASN A 847 10.87 -0.79 16.04
N LEU A 848 11.08 -1.99 16.59
CA LEU A 848 10.07 -2.70 17.37
C LEU A 848 9.64 -1.91 18.60
N ALA A 849 10.60 -1.26 19.28
CA ALA A 849 10.37 -0.41 20.44
C ALA A 849 9.60 0.88 20.11
N ALA A 850 9.61 1.32 18.85
CA ALA A 850 8.78 2.41 18.36
C ALA A 850 7.39 1.94 17.93
N TYR A 851 7.29 0.82 17.22
CA TYR A 851 6.01 0.28 16.75
C TYR A 851 5.09 -0.15 17.90
N ARG A 852 5.61 -0.78 18.94
CA ARG A 852 4.78 -1.30 20.04
C ARG A 852 3.97 -0.21 20.76
N PRO A 853 4.58 0.90 21.21
CA PRO A 853 3.84 2.04 21.76
C PRO A 853 2.80 2.61 20.79
N LEU A 854 3.15 2.78 19.51
CA LEU A 854 2.23 3.30 18.48
C LEU A 854 1.03 2.37 18.27
N ASN A 855 1.27 1.07 18.15
CA ASN A 855 0.22 0.08 17.94
C ASN A 855 -0.69 -0.03 19.17
N TYR A 856 -0.12 0.04 20.38
CA TYR A 856 -0.92 0.07 21.60
C TYR A 856 -1.73 1.37 21.71
N ALA A 857 -1.16 2.52 21.34
CA ALA A 857 -1.91 3.78 21.25
C ALA A 857 -3.04 3.70 20.23
N ALA A 858 -2.82 3.15 19.04
CA ALA A 858 -3.87 2.92 18.05
C ALA A 858 -5.01 2.06 18.61
N ARG A 859 -4.68 0.99 19.33
CA ARG A 859 -5.66 0.17 20.05
C ARG A 859 -6.45 0.97 21.08
N LEU A 860 -5.80 1.81 21.88
CA LEU A 860 -6.47 2.68 22.87
C LEU A 860 -7.40 3.70 22.20
N ALA A 861 -7.07 4.15 21.00
CA ALA A 861 -7.91 5.02 20.16
C ALA A 861 -9.05 4.27 19.45
N GLY A 862 -9.15 2.94 19.57
CA GLY A 862 -10.19 2.12 18.94
C GLY A 862 -9.93 1.81 17.46
N PHE A 863 -8.66 1.79 17.05
CA PHE A 863 -8.21 1.33 15.74
C PHE A 863 -7.59 -0.07 15.86
N ASP A 864 -7.67 -0.88 14.81
CA ASP A 864 -7.06 -2.21 14.76
C ASP A 864 -5.62 -2.10 14.21
N PRO A 865 -4.58 -2.23 15.05
CA PRO A 865 -3.18 -2.19 14.61
C PRO A 865 -2.71 -3.47 13.88
N THR A 866 -3.57 -4.49 13.73
CA THR A 866 -3.25 -5.75 13.04
C THR A 866 -3.73 -5.81 11.60
N MET A 867 -4.60 -4.88 11.18
CA MET A 867 -5.01 -4.75 9.78
C MET A 867 -3.94 -3.95 9.01
N GLU A 868 -2.87 -4.63 8.61
CA GLU A 868 -1.97 -4.26 7.50
C GLU A 868 -1.04 -5.42 7.14
#